data_AF-R4LN27-F1
#
_entry.id   AF-R4LN27-F1
#
_cell.length_a   1.000
_cell.length_b   1.000
_cell.length_c   1.000
_cell.angle_alpha   90.00
_cell.angle_beta   90.00
_cell.angle_gamma   90.00
#
_symmetry.space_group_name_H-M   'P 1'
#
loop_
_entity.id
_entity.type
_entity.pdbx_description
1 polymer ?
#
loop_
_entity_poly.entity_id
_entity_poly.type
_entity_poly.pdbx_seq_one_letter_code
_entity_poly.pdbx_strand_id
1 'polypeptide(L)'
;MPVPSRDTRYALIIGVDTYQDDELRDLRAPRHDAAGLKKVLEDPGIGGFVEVVVLENPESGTAAQSIERFFRDRGPDDVLVFHFSGHAFRGEDVNDLYLAMANTNKRGAPETTAITSDFLARIIRKSPAGRKLLILDCCHGGAFSLRGAGDESGDAATRMIGEAATGFDDVLTRGISDMVPAQAQTEANGMGTVVIAAARPFELSQEDVSGALSGAIIEGLGTGRADLTGSGKISTDDLFAYAVRSFEERGLDQHPVRQEQERSGDFVVAENKFHRPLLPAAVEQLLGDSDPIERLRGVGELGALAGAARLEVAAAARARLRQVAGCDTAWQVVHLAGATLKRMSLTVPLPALDFGPVRAGARPVRRELTVTSPALGDSWHAVSDHPEVLVERHGSRLLVELRPQRHGPLAATVTITSAAGDARVDVRALVRRRQVTGVLAGWLHTGLGYVPHDLRRRVRRPARALGAAAAVLLTVSSAHLVPQVQVVGWCIPSQDLRVLTTEALRGGLQRAAADFERAHSSDDCGHDQVRVTITALSSDGLAQRRIAEQWPDSTATVAGADPAAAARADAESRLAGPVPDVWIPESSVRAELARSTMRKDGTRRFDLPPGGTVPGSSIATSPLVLAVPEADAADVRASLSWQQVLNQPWTIPRADPRNSTTGLLTTYALYQAAPDDAAAEKLLRPSRGGDDPRVDLCQYKLAATEPPEHLGFIVPEKYVADYNAGRPLGEDCPTPEPPPDGRRLKAVTLLGLPAALDVPCVPLSTTGSDDDRQRRLAAAFCDYLRSGGRDALLQDGLDPPKNDDTVRNPSAVDAEAVIDTWTSAQRPYRVLLAMDVSGSMKWPVPGSATPRVTAITGAARVALRDSRLESGDELGLWRFAQRLAGPLDYQEVVKLRPATLDQQSRVLAALTTLPVTDRDTGLYDTISAGVRALDRDARPGGDFPPVNRLVVLTDGENDDAGSLRADQLGPVIDAADVEVVVIASVGANCDALAVVHSEKFRCVEAGADELAAAFSNALPSRAGQP
;
A
#
# COMPACT_ATOMS: atom_id res chain seq x y z
N MET A 1 35.59 5.56 -35.01
CA MET A 1 35.64 6.34 -33.76
C MET A 1 34.46 5.91 -32.90
N PRO A 2 34.66 5.36 -31.70
CA PRO A 2 33.60 5.27 -30.70
C PRO A 2 33.63 6.50 -29.79
N VAL A 3 32.49 7.16 -29.63
CA VAL A 3 32.23 8.08 -28.50
C VAL A 3 31.02 7.50 -27.78
N PRO A 4 31.17 6.95 -26.56
CA PRO A 4 30.02 6.74 -25.70
C PRO A 4 29.60 8.11 -25.16
N SER A 5 28.36 8.51 -25.44
CA SER A 5 27.71 9.56 -24.64
C SER A 5 27.68 9.11 -23.18
N ARG A 6 27.80 10.08 -22.26
CA ARG A 6 27.55 9.86 -20.84
C ARG A 6 26.41 10.77 -20.42
N ASP A 7 25.29 10.14 -20.14
CA ASP A 7 24.13 10.65 -19.43
C ASP A 7 24.59 11.56 -18.28
N THR A 8 24.22 12.84 -18.29
CA THR A 8 24.63 13.77 -17.23
C THR A 8 23.48 13.95 -16.22
N ARG A 9 23.81 13.87 -14.93
CA ARG A 9 22.85 13.74 -13.84
C ARG A 9 22.82 15.03 -13.00
N TYR A 10 21.66 15.68 -12.92
CA TYR A 10 21.45 16.99 -12.28
C TYR A 10 20.31 16.94 -11.26
N ALA A 11 20.45 17.63 -10.12
CA ALA A 11 19.37 17.75 -9.15
C ALA A 11 19.16 19.18 -8.62
N LEU A 12 17.90 19.51 -8.36
CA LEU A 12 17.46 20.71 -7.65
C LEU A 12 16.61 20.27 -6.45
N ILE A 13 17.03 20.70 -5.26
CA ILE A 13 16.45 20.37 -3.97
C ILE A 13 15.99 21.68 -3.32
N ILE A 14 14.73 21.75 -2.92
CA ILE A 14 14.15 22.92 -2.25
C ILE A 14 13.60 22.47 -0.89
N GLY A 15 14.22 22.96 0.19
CA GLY A 15 13.75 22.77 1.56
C GLY A 15 13.26 24.09 2.13
N VAL A 16 11.99 24.15 2.53
CA VAL A 16 11.41 25.32 3.21
C VAL A 16 10.98 24.88 4.61
N ASP A 17 11.63 25.42 5.63
CA ASP A 17 11.40 25.12 7.04
C ASP A 17 11.07 26.34 7.91
N THR A 18 11.19 27.57 7.39
CA THR A 18 10.75 28.81 8.06
C THR A 18 9.92 29.70 7.16
N TYR A 19 8.83 30.28 7.68
CA TYR A 19 7.85 31.06 6.90
C TYR A 19 7.63 32.48 7.45
N GLN A 20 7.13 33.39 6.61
CA GLN A 20 6.78 34.78 6.95
C GLN A 20 5.28 34.98 7.26
N ASP A 21 4.45 33.94 7.12
CA ASP A 21 3.00 33.96 7.35
C ASP A 21 2.69 33.05 8.55
N ASP A 22 2.06 33.62 9.58
CA ASP A 22 1.79 32.95 10.85
C ASP A 22 0.85 31.72 10.71
N GLU A 23 0.16 31.56 9.56
CA GLU A 23 -0.61 30.34 9.27
C GLU A 23 0.23 29.17 8.74
N LEU A 24 1.52 29.36 8.49
CA LEU A 24 2.45 28.35 8.01
C LEU A 24 3.53 28.10 9.08
N ARG A 25 3.25 27.15 9.99
CA ARG A 25 4.16 26.80 11.09
C ARG A 25 5.54 26.37 10.58
N ASP A 26 6.60 26.85 11.22
CA ASP A 26 7.98 26.39 10.97
C ASP A 26 8.11 24.86 11.12
N LEU A 27 8.88 24.25 10.21
CA LEU A 27 9.13 22.80 10.15
C LEU A 27 10.55 22.48 10.65
N ARG A 28 10.85 21.20 10.86
CA ARG A 28 12.16 20.75 11.41
C ARG A 28 13.02 19.92 10.46
N ALA A 29 12.39 19.21 9.53
CA ALA A 29 13.04 18.21 8.68
C ALA A 29 13.56 18.73 7.32
N PRO A 30 12.87 19.63 6.57
CA PRO A 30 13.19 19.91 5.16
C PRO A 30 14.65 20.28 4.88
N ARG A 31 15.29 21.02 5.79
CA ARG A 31 16.71 21.40 5.70
C ARG A 31 17.68 20.25 6.00
N HIS A 32 17.33 19.37 6.94
CA HIS A 32 18.09 18.16 7.25
C HIS A 32 18.05 17.18 6.07
N ASP A 33 16.86 16.97 5.53
CA ASP A 33 16.61 16.07 4.41
C ASP A 33 17.24 16.57 3.12
N ALA A 34 17.17 17.88 2.84
CA ALA A 34 17.88 18.48 1.72
C ALA A 34 19.39 18.20 1.74
N ALA A 35 20.02 18.28 2.93
CA ALA A 35 21.43 17.96 3.12
C ALA A 35 21.73 16.45 3.01
N GLY A 36 20.82 15.60 3.52
CA GLY A 36 20.92 14.15 3.41
C GLY A 36 20.77 13.63 1.97
N LEU A 37 19.78 14.14 1.24
CA LEU A 37 19.50 13.81 -0.15
C LEU A 37 20.64 14.27 -1.07
N LYS A 38 21.14 15.50 -0.86
CA LYS A 38 22.33 16.00 -1.57
C LYS A 38 23.51 15.01 -1.49
N LYS A 39 23.78 14.52 -0.28
CA LYS A 39 24.91 13.61 0.00
C LYS A 39 24.79 12.26 -0.70
N VAL A 40 23.59 11.68 -0.84
CA VAL A 40 23.41 10.39 -1.54
C VAL A 40 23.37 10.56 -3.07
N LEU A 41 22.90 11.70 -3.57
CA LEU A 41 22.92 11.99 -5.01
C LEU A 41 24.34 12.30 -5.51
N GLU A 42 25.16 13.03 -4.76
CA GLU A 42 26.56 13.34 -5.12
C GLU A 42 27.53 12.16 -4.98
N ASP A 43 27.18 11.10 -4.24
CA ASP A 43 28.04 9.92 -4.06
C ASP A 43 28.24 9.18 -5.40
N PRO A 44 29.47 9.07 -5.93
CA PRO A 44 29.74 8.41 -7.22
C PRO A 44 29.45 6.91 -7.26
N GLY A 45 29.19 6.27 -6.11
CA GLY A 45 28.72 4.89 -6.01
C GLY A 45 27.22 4.76 -5.71
N ILE A 46 26.49 5.87 -5.63
CA ILE A 46 25.02 5.86 -5.52
C ILE A 46 24.43 6.64 -6.70
N GLY A 47 24.22 7.96 -6.57
CA GLY A 47 23.55 8.74 -7.61
C GLY A 47 24.46 9.20 -8.75
N GLY A 48 25.73 9.53 -8.45
CA GLY A 48 26.68 10.07 -9.44
C GLY A 48 26.26 11.43 -10.05
N PHE A 49 25.48 12.24 -9.34
CA PHE A 49 25.02 13.55 -9.81
C PHE A 49 26.17 14.57 -9.82
N VAL A 50 26.34 15.27 -10.95
CA VAL A 50 27.48 16.19 -11.18
C VAL A 50 27.21 17.62 -10.68
N GLU A 51 25.94 17.97 -10.53
CA GLU A 51 25.46 19.25 -10.00
C GLU A 51 24.20 18.95 -9.17
N VAL A 52 24.27 19.22 -7.86
CA VAL A 52 23.14 19.14 -6.93
C VAL A 52 22.98 20.48 -6.23
N VAL A 53 21.99 21.26 -6.66
CA VAL A 53 21.68 22.58 -6.11
C VAL A 53 20.67 22.42 -4.97
N VAL A 54 20.98 22.99 -3.81
CA VAL A 54 20.05 23.10 -2.67
C VAL A 54 19.66 24.56 -2.50
N LEU A 55 18.35 24.81 -2.28
CA LEU A 55 17.81 26.08 -1.83
C LEU A 55 17.15 25.87 -0.46
N GLU A 56 17.70 26.52 0.56
CA GLU A 56 17.10 26.60 1.90
C GLU A 56 16.28 27.89 1.99
N ASN A 57 14.99 27.79 2.34
CA ASN A 57 14.07 28.92 2.52
C ASN A 57 14.09 30.00 1.39
N PRO A 58 14.03 29.62 0.10
CA PRO A 58 13.94 30.62 -0.97
C PRO A 58 12.61 31.38 -0.94
N GLU A 59 12.66 32.64 -1.37
CA GLU A 59 11.48 33.40 -1.79
C GLU A 59 10.97 32.90 -3.16
N SER A 60 9.67 33.04 -3.43
CA SER A 60 9.01 32.57 -4.66
C SER A 60 9.73 33.00 -5.95
N GLY A 61 10.14 34.26 -6.05
CA GLY A 61 10.88 34.79 -7.21
C GLY A 61 12.24 34.11 -7.42
N THR A 62 12.90 33.65 -6.35
CA THR A 62 14.19 32.95 -6.41
C THR A 62 14.01 31.46 -6.72
N ALA A 63 12.99 30.83 -6.13
CA ALA A 63 12.61 29.46 -6.45
C ALA A 63 12.19 29.31 -7.93
N ALA A 64 11.28 30.17 -8.41
CA ALA A 64 10.79 30.14 -9.80
C ALA A 64 11.91 30.27 -10.85
N GLN A 65 12.85 31.20 -10.64
CA GLN A 65 14.02 31.36 -11.53
C GLN A 65 14.94 30.14 -11.52
N SER A 66 15.11 29.49 -10.36
CA SER A 66 15.96 28.31 -10.21
C SER A 66 15.33 27.07 -10.83
N ILE A 67 14.02 26.87 -10.63
CA ILE A 67 13.21 25.83 -11.28
C ILE A 67 13.26 25.99 -12.80
N GLU A 68 13.05 27.21 -13.31
CA GLU A 68 13.08 27.45 -14.75
C GLU A 68 14.47 27.17 -15.36
N ARG A 69 15.56 27.62 -14.72
CA ARG A 69 16.92 27.30 -15.18
C ARG A 69 17.20 25.79 -15.16
N PHE A 70 16.84 25.13 -14.06
CA PHE A 70 17.12 23.70 -13.83
C PHE A 70 16.53 22.80 -14.91
N PHE A 71 15.31 23.11 -15.37
CA PHE A 71 14.61 22.34 -16.40
C PHE A 71 14.92 22.80 -17.84
N ARG A 72 15.33 24.05 -18.07
CA ARG A 72 15.58 24.61 -19.40
C ARG A 72 16.91 24.14 -20.00
N ASP A 73 18.01 24.25 -19.26
CA ASP A 73 19.36 24.21 -19.82
C ASP A 73 19.96 22.78 -19.82
N ARG A 74 19.22 21.82 -20.41
CA ARG A 74 19.45 20.36 -20.32
C ARG A 74 19.31 19.65 -21.67
N GLY A 75 20.00 18.53 -21.84
CA GLY A 75 19.95 17.67 -23.04
C GLY A 75 19.00 16.48 -22.91
N PRO A 76 18.64 15.78 -24.01
CA PRO A 76 17.69 14.66 -23.98
C PRO A 76 18.14 13.49 -23.10
N ASP A 77 19.43 13.17 -23.12
CA ASP A 77 20.03 12.07 -22.37
C ASP A 77 20.29 12.42 -20.89
N ASP A 78 19.94 13.62 -20.43
CA ASP A 78 20.15 14.02 -19.03
C ASP A 78 19.11 13.41 -18.09
N VAL A 79 19.53 13.16 -16.84
CA VAL A 79 18.64 12.76 -15.74
C VAL A 79 18.45 13.94 -14.80
N LEU A 80 17.20 14.34 -14.59
CA LEU A 80 16.84 15.43 -13.67
C LEU A 80 16.12 14.86 -12.45
N VAL A 81 16.55 15.22 -11.24
CA VAL A 81 15.82 15.00 -9.99
C VAL A 81 15.40 16.36 -9.41
N PHE A 82 14.10 16.59 -9.30
CA PHE A 82 13.54 17.73 -8.56
C PHE A 82 12.98 17.23 -7.22
N HIS A 83 13.37 17.88 -6.13
CA HIS A 83 12.84 17.61 -4.79
C HIS A 83 12.30 18.90 -4.18
N PHE A 84 11.12 18.79 -3.57
CA PHE A 84 10.54 19.82 -2.71
C PHE A 84 10.16 19.20 -1.37
N SER A 85 10.49 19.88 -0.28
CA SER A 85 10.02 19.56 1.07
C SER A 85 9.64 20.85 1.81
N GLY A 86 8.46 20.84 2.43
CA GLY A 86 7.85 22.00 3.07
C GLY A 86 6.32 21.91 3.04
N HIS A 87 5.63 22.97 3.47
CA HIS A 87 4.18 23.08 3.34
C HIS A 87 3.72 23.14 1.89
N ALA A 88 2.55 22.57 1.63
CA ALA A 88 1.77 22.85 0.42
C ALA A 88 0.27 22.84 0.75
N PHE A 89 -0.52 23.61 0.00
CA PHE A 89 -1.95 23.77 0.22
C PHE A 89 -2.71 23.91 -1.10
N ARG A 90 -4.02 23.66 -1.10
CA ARG A 90 -4.88 23.90 -2.27
C ARG A 90 -5.42 25.35 -2.27
N GLY A 91 -5.72 25.87 -3.45
CA GLY A 91 -6.50 27.10 -3.61
C GLY A 91 -8.00 26.88 -3.41
N GLU A 92 -8.78 27.94 -3.60
CA GLU A 92 -10.25 27.85 -3.67
C GLU A 92 -10.72 27.21 -5.01
N ASP A 93 -9.89 27.29 -6.06
CA ASP A 93 -10.08 26.60 -7.33
C ASP A 93 -9.50 25.16 -7.32
N VAL A 94 -10.28 24.23 -7.90
CA VAL A 94 -10.19 22.77 -7.69
C VAL A 94 -8.84 22.12 -8.04
N ASN A 95 -8.00 22.74 -8.88
CA ASN A 95 -6.82 22.11 -9.49
C ASN A 95 -5.45 22.64 -9.03
N ASP A 96 -5.41 23.70 -8.21
CA ASP A 96 -4.16 24.39 -7.90
C ASP A 96 -3.56 24.00 -6.54
N LEU A 97 -2.45 23.26 -6.60
CA LEU A 97 -1.59 22.95 -5.46
C LEU A 97 -0.47 24.01 -5.40
N TYR A 98 -0.39 24.72 -4.29
CA TYR A 98 0.59 25.76 -4.02
C TYR A 98 1.70 25.19 -3.13
N LEU A 99 2.93 25.12 -3.65
CA LEU A 99 4.12 24.76 -2.88
C LEU A 99 4.61 26.02 -2.14
N ALA A 100 4.56 26.00 -0.81
CA ALA A 100 4.81 27.19 0.00
C ALA A 100 6.31 27.52 0.09
N MET A 101 6.62 28.78 -0.16
CA MET A 101 7.95 29.40 -0.13
C MET A 101 8.08 30.26 1.13
N ALA A 102 9.29 30.69 1.49
CA ALA A 102 9.53 31.40 2.75
C ALA A 102 8.73 32.72 2.87
N ASN A 103 8.40 33.36 1.74
CA ASN A 103 7.60 34.58 1.67
C ASN A 103 6.13 34.36 1.24
N THR A 104 5.62 33.13 1.27
CA THR A 104 4.22 32.85 0.91
C THR A 104 3.25 33.54 1.86
N ASN A 105 2.33 34.32 1.29
CA ASN A 105 1.17 34.89 1.96
C ASN A 105 -0.07 34.11 1.50
N LYS A 106 -0.49 33.17 2.34
CA LYS A 106 -1.45 32.10 2.04
C LYS A 106 -2.86 32.64 1.75
N ARG A 107 -3.32 33.63 2.52
CA ARG A 107 -4.66 34.23 2.36
C ARG A 107 -4.71 35.46 1.45
N GLY A 108 -3.60 36.18 1.31
CA GLY A 108 -3.57 37.49 0.66
C GLY A 108 -3.10 37.48 -0.79
N ALA A 109 -2.12 36.62 -1.14
CA ALA A 109 -1.52 36.62 -2.49
C ALA A 109 -0.78 35.30 -2.87
N PRO A 110 -1.36 34.10 -2.64
CA PRO A 110 -0.64 32.84 -2.83
C PRO A 110 -0.09 32.68 -4.27
N GLU A 111 -0.88 33.07 -5.27
CA GLU A 111 -0.54 33.13 -6.71
C GLU A 111 0.76 33.84 -7.09
N THR A 112 1.26 34.74 -6.24
CA THR A 112 2.52 35.48 -6.49
C THR A 112 3.62 35.16 -5.48
N THR A 113 3.27 34.49 -4.39
CA THR A 113 4.13 34.29 -3.22
C THR A 113 4.43 32.82 -2.91
N ALA A 114 3.77 31.88 -3.58
CA ALA A 114 4.08 30.44 -3.60
C ALA A 114 4.52 30.00 -5.02
N ILE A 115 4.77 28.71 -5.22
CA ILE A 115 4.96 28.11 -6.55
C ILE A 115 3.76 27.22 -6.89
N THR A 116 3.02 27.53 -7.94
CA THR A 116 1.84 26.74 -8.34
C THR A 116 2.22 25.46 -9.09
N SER A 117 1.38 24.43 -8.94
CA SER A 117 1.41 23.20 -9.74
C SER A 117 1.45 23.52 -11.23
N ASP A 118 0.60 24.44 -11.68
CA ASP A 118 0.48 24.81 -13.09
C ASP A 118 1.75 25.51 -13.63
N PHE A 119 2.40 26.36 -12.81
CA PHE A 119 3.74 26.89 -13.13
C PHE A 119 4.76 25.76 -13.30
N LEU A 120 4.87 24.88 -12.30
CA LEU A 120 5.89 23.83 -12.23
C LEU A 120 5.73 22.81 -13.37
N ALA A 121 4.52 22.28 -13.55
CA ALA A 121 4.19 21.33 -14.61
C ALA A 121 4.44 21.92 -16.01
N ARG A 122 4.08 23.19 -16.23
CA ARG A 122 4.35 23.91 -17.49
C ARG A 122 5.85 24.10 -17.78
N ILE A 123 6.70 24.18 -16.77
CA ILE A 123 8.17 24.20 -16.94
C ILE A 123 8.69 22.78 -17.23
N ILE A 124 8.22 21.75 -16.51
CA ILE A 124 8.62 20.35 -16.72
C ILE A 124 8.28 19.86 -18.14
N ARG A 125 7.08 20.18 -18.64
CA ARG A 125 6.64 19.89 -20.02
C ARG A 125 7.50 20.57 -21.10
N LYS A 126 8.21 21.65 -20.77
CA LYS A 126 9.14 22.36 -21.67
C LYS A 126 10.60 21.86 -21.56
N SER A 127 10.90 21.00 -20.59
CA SER A 127 12.26 20.51 -20.37
C SER A 127 12.68 19.52 -21.46
N PRO A 128 13.82 19.72 -22.16
CA PRO A 128 14.28 18.80 -23.20
C PRO A 128 14.72 17.43 -22.67
N ALA A 129 14.97 17.29 -21.37
CA ALA A 129 15.43 16.04 -20.77
C ALA A 129 14.37 14.94 -20.83
N GLY A 130 14.79 13.75 -21.26
CA GLY A 130 13.94 12.57 -21.40
C GLY A 130 13.72 11.78 -20.10
N ARG A 131 14.44 12.12 -19.01
CA ARG A 131 14.35 11.43 -17.70
C ARG A 131 14.21 12.43 -16.56
N LYS A 132 13.03 12.49 -15.97
CA LYS A 132 12.65 13.49 -14.96
C LYS A 132 11.95 12.84 -13.77
N LEU A 133 12.59 12.83 -12.60
CA LEU A 133 12.00 12.39 -11.34
C LEU A 133 11.64 13.61 -10.49
N LEU A 134 10.40 13.65 -9.99
CA LEU A 134 9.94 14.59 -8.96
C LEU A 134 9.73 13.83 -7.65
N ILE A 135 10.14 14.46 -6.54
CA ILE A 135 9.92 13.99 -5.17
C ILE A 135 9.24 15.14 -4.40
N LEU A 136 8.01 14.92 -3.93
CA LEU A 136 7.19 15.94 -3.26
C LEU A 136 6.88 15.52 -1.81
N ASP A 137 7.66 16.04 -0.86
CA ASP A 137 7.56 15.75 0.58
C ASP A 137 6.78 16.88 1.30
N CYS A 138 5.49 16.96 0.97
CA CYS A 138 4.56 18.00 1.41
C CYS A 138 3.12 17.48 1.55
N CYS A 139 2.28 18.17 2.31
CA CYS A 139 0.83 17.94 2.37
C CYS A 139 0.23 17.91 0.95
N HIS A 140 -0.77 17.07 0.73
CA HIS A 140 -1.51 16.99 -0.56
C HIS A 140 -0.62 16.79 -1.80
N GLY A 141 0.64 16.35 -1.67
CA GLY A 141 1.57 16.24 -2.80
C GLY A 141 1.05 15.34 -3.94
N GLY A 142 0.23 14.34 -3.61
CA GLY A 142 -0.47 13.49 -4.59
C GLY A 142 -1.50 14.21 -5.46
N ALA A 143 -1.93 15.43 -5.11
CA ALA A 143 -2.82 16.28 -5.91
C ALA A 143 -2.09 17.07 -7.02
N PHE A 144 -0.75 17.04 -7.07
CA PHE A 144 0.00 17.62 -8.18
C PHE A 144 -0.36 16.93 -9.50
N SER A 145 -0.50 17.68 -10.60
CA SER A 145 -0.76 17.13 -11.94
C SER A 145 0.28 17.60 -12.95
N LEU A 146 0.81 16.65 -13.74
CA LEU A 146 1.68 16.97 -14.88
C LEU A 146 0.93 17.57 -16.08
N ARG A 147 -0.41 17.49 -16.12
CA ARG A 147 -1.28 18.17 -17.10
C ARG A 147 -1.99 19.35 -16.43
N GLY A 148 -1.73 20.54 -16.95
CA GLY A 148 -2.23 21.79 -16.35
C GLY A 148 -3.72 22.07 -16.64
N ALA A 149 -4.28 23.05 -15.93
CA ALA A 149 -5.72 23.31 -15.79
C ALA A 149 -6.49 23.68 -17.08
N GLY A 150 -5.83 23.77 -18.25
CA GLY A 150 -6.41 24.28 -19.50
C GLY A 150 -6.42 23.32 -20.70
N ASP A 151 -6.23 22.01 -20.51
CA ASP A 151 -6.16 21.04 -21.62
C ASP A 151 -7.46 20.23 -21.80
N GLU A 152 -8.44 20.84 -22.47
CA GLU A 152 -9.78 20.27 -22.71
C GLU A 152 -9.80 19.13 -23.75
N SER A 153 -8.71 18.91 -24.50
CA SER A 153 -8.72 18.04 -25.70
C SER A 153 -8.53 16.54 -25.42
N GLY A 154 -8.28 16.15 -24.17
CA GLY A 154 -8.05 14.76 -23.75
C GLY A 154 -9.26 14.09 -23.12
N ASP A 155 -9.32 12.75 -23.20
CA ASP A 155 -10.37 11.94 -22.59
C ASP A 155 -10.29 11.96 -21.04
N ALA A 156 -11.44 11.85 -20.37
CA ALA A 156 -11.53 11.99 -18.92
C ALA A 156 -10.93 10.80 -18.16
N ALA A 157 -10.90 9.61 -18.76
CA ALA A 157 -10.37 8.40 -18.13
C ALA A 157 -8.88 8.51 -17.72
N THR A 158 -8.09 9.38 -18.36
CA THR A 158 -6.67 9.58 -18.00
C THR A 158 -6.45 10.64 -16.91
N ARG A 159 -7.50 11.29 -16.39
CA ARG A 159 -7.35 12.46 -15.49
C ARG A 159 -7.10 12.13 -14.00
N MET A 160 -7.21 10.86 -13.57
CA MET A 160 -7.16 10.49 -12.14
C MET A 160 -6.31 9.24 -11.81
N ILE A 161 -5.46 8.76 -12.72
CA ILE A 161 -4.66 7.52 -12.50
C ILE A 161 -3.32 7.85 -11.83
N GLY A 162 -3.37 8.17 -10.54
CA GLY A 162 -2.22 7.99 -9.64
C GLY A 162 -2.19 6.53 -9.17
N GLU A 163 -1.09 5.82 -9.37
CA GLU A 163 -0.95 4.46 -8.85
C GLU A 163 -0.56 4.50 -7.36
N ALA A 164 -1.55 4.30 -6.49
CA ALA A 164 -1.31 3.69 -5.20
C ALA A 164 -1.01 2.20 -5.45
N ALA A 165 0.27 1.83 -5.51
CA ALA A 165 0.67 0.45 -5.71
C ALA A 165 0.22 -0.42 -4.53
N THR A 166 -0.39 -1.58 -4.82
CA THR A 166 -0.96 -2.51 -3.84
C THR A 166 0.11 -3.37 -3.15
N GLY A 167 1.09 -2.68 -2.53
CA GLY A 167 2.09 -3.25 -1.65
C GLY A 167 3.33 -3.84 -2.33
N PHE A 168 4.21 -4.39 -1.50
CA PHE A 168 5.53 -4.91 -1.84
C PHE A 168 5.54 -6.05 -2.89
N ASP A 169 4.43 -6.78 -3.05
CA ASP A 169 4.37 -7.99 -3.88
C ASP A 169 4.24 -7.72 -5.40
N ASP A 170 3.73 -6.57 -5.84
CA ASP A 170 3.57 -6.28 -7.29
C ASP A 170 4.93 -6.13 -7.99
N VAL A 171 5.90 -5.43 -7.36
CA VAL A 171 7.27 -5.31 -7.91
C VAL A 171 7.96 -6.68 -8.01
N LEU A 172 7.77 -7.55 -7.03
CA LEU A 172 8.27 -8.93 -7.09
C LEU A 172 7.58 -9.73 -8.20
N THR A 173 6.28 -9.52 -8.43
CA THR A 173 5.49 -10.24 -9.44
C THR A 173 5.82 -9.78 -10.87
N ARG A 174 6.00 -8.48 -11.11
CA ARG A 174 6.49 -7.95 -12.38
C ARG A 174 7.90 -8.47 -12.70
N GLY A 175 8.78 -8.51 -11.69
CA GLY A 175 10.12 -9.11 -11.80
C GLY A 175 10.17 -10.61 -12.14
N ILE A 176 9.06 -11.34 -11.97
CA ILE A 176 8.94 -12.76 -12.35
C ILE A 176 8.36 -12.92 -13.77
N SER A 177 7.42 -12.06 -14.17
CA SER A 177 6.74 -12.16 -15.47
C SER A 177 7.66 -11.82 -16.67
N ASP A 178 8.64 -10.94 -16.49
CA ASP A 178 9.56 -10.50 -17.57
C ASP A 178 10.67 -11.51 -17.93
N MET A 179 10.41 -12.81 -17.79
CA MET A 179 11.22 -13.89 -18.39
C MET A 179 11.02 -14.02 -19.92
N VAL A 180 11.09 -12.88 -20.62
CA VAL A 180 11.31 -12.83 -22.07
C VAL A 180 12.63 -13.56 -22.39
N PRO A 181 12.70 -14.39 -23.45
CA PRO A 181 13.94 -15.08 -23.82
C PRO A 181 15.13 -14.11 -23.95
N ALA A 182 16.32 -14.57 -23.53
CA ALA A 182 17.48 -13.76 -23.14
C ALA A 182 18.23 -13.00 -24.27
N GLN A 183 17.49 -12.49 -25.27
CA GLN A 183 17.97 -11.61 -26.34
C GLN A 183 17.27 -10.24 -26.34
N ALA A 184 16.37 -9.97 -25.40
CA ALA A 184 15.59 -8.72 -25.31
C ALA A 184 15.98 -7.78 -24.13
N GLN A 185 16.90 -8.18 -23.24
CA GLN A 185 17.42 -7.28 -22.19
C GLN A 185 18.43 -6.28 -22.79
N THR A 186 17.90 -5.21 -23.39
CA THR A 186 18.69 -4.11 -23.97
C THR A 186 18.43 -2.77 -23.28
N GLU A 187 19.45 -2.35 -22.53
CA GLU A 187 19.78 -0.97 -22.14
C GLU A 187 18.93 -0.29 -21.04
N ALA A 188 19.62 0.47 -20.18
CA ALA A 188 19.05 1.14 -18.99
C ALA A 188 18.50 2.54 -19.35
N ASN A 189 17.82 2.62 -20.48
CA ASN A 189 17.44 3.87 -21.14
C ASN A 189 15.97 4.21 -20.86
N GLY A 190 15.46 3.87 -19.67
CA GLY A 190 14.06 4.14 -19.34
C GLY A 190 13.78 5.63 -19.29
N MET A 191 12.96 6.12 -20.21
CA MET A 191 12.58 7.53 -20.37
C MET A 191 11.20 7.77 -19.77
N GLY A 192 10.91 9.01 -19.38
CA GLY A 192 9.62 9.45 -18.85
C GLY A 192 9.74 10.57 -17.82
N THR A 193 8.58 11.04 -17.35
CA THR A 193 8.47 11.85 -16.12
C THR A 193 7.78 11.02 -15.05
N VAL A 194 8.38 10.88 -13.87
CA VAL A 194 7.82 10.19 -12.71
C VAL A 194 7.70 11.18 -11.56
N VAL A 195 6.58 11.15 -10.84
CA VAL A 195 6.35 11.91 -9.60
C VAL A 195 6.13 10.91 -8.48
N ILE A 196 6.83 11.08 -7.36
CA ILE A 196 6.59 10.37 -6.10
C ILE A 196 6.24 11.44 -5.05
N ALA A 197 5.10 11.30 -4.37
CA ALA A 197 4.66 12.23 -3.34
C ALA A 197 4.42 11.51 -2.00
N ALA A 198 4.62 12.21 -0.89
CA ALA A 198 4.61 11.62 0.46
C ALA A 198 3.22 11.27 1.01
N ALA A 199 2.15 11.79 0.39
CA ALA A 199 0.78 11.68 0.86
C ALA A 199 -0.21 11.67 -0.32
N ARG A 200 -1.35 10.98 -0.17
CA ARG A 200 -2.50 11.02 -1.10
C ARG A 200 -3.06 12.46 -1.23
N PRO A 201 -3.87 12.76 -2.27
CA PRO A 201 -4.47 14.09 -2.45
C PRO A 201 -5.23 14.65 -1.23
N PHE A 202 -5.78 13.78 -0.40
CA PHE A 202 -6.64 14.10 0.76
C PHE A 202 -5.98 13.81 2.12
N GLU A 203 -4.76 13.29 2.13
CA GLU A 203 -4.00 13.04 3.37
C GLU A 203 -3.31 14.32 3.84
N LEU A 204 -3.68 14.79 5.03
CA LEU A 204 -2.89 15.73 5.81
C LEU A 204 -1.59 15.03 6.27
N SER A 205 -0.43 15.67 6.10
CA SER A 205 0.75 15.19 6.82
C SER A 205 0.62 15.56 8.30
N GLN A 206 0.83 14.60 9.20
CA GLN A 206 0.96 14.91 10.62
C GLN A 206 2.14 15.87 10.84
N GLU A 207 1.94 16.93 11.63
CA GLU A 207 2.83 18.11 11.62
C GLU A 207 4.28 17.83 12.11
N ASP A 208 4.54 16.70 12.79
CA ASP A 208 5.88 16.26 13.20
C ASP A 208 6.60 15.36 12.17
N VAL A 209 6.00 15.01 11.02
CA VAL A 209 6.52 13.97 10.09
C VAL A 209 6.72 14.40 8.61
N SER A 210 6.69 15.71 8.31
CA SER A 210 7.34 16.19 7.07
C SER A 210 8.78 15.66 7.02
N GLY A 211 9.24 15.17 5.86
CA GLY A 211 10.52 14.46 5.74
C GLY A 211 10.41 12.93 5.77
N ALA A 212 9.21 12.36 5.97
CA ALA A 212 9.01 10.90 5.96
C ALA A 212 9.50 10.23 4.67
N LEU A 213 9.14 10.81 3.51
CA LEU A 213 9.49 10.29 2.19
C LEU A 213 10.97 10.50 1.88
N SER A 214 11.49 11.69 2.19
CA SER A 214 12.89 12.03 2.01
C SER A 214 13.78 11.12 2.84
N GLY A 215 13.46 10.92 4.13
CA GLY A 215 14.17 9.99 5.00
C GLY A 215 14.18 8.55 4.46
N ALA A 216 13.03 8.05 3.96
CA ALA A 216 12.94 6.72 3.36
C ALA A 216 13.79 6.59 2.08
N ILE A 217 13.77 7.60 1.20
CA ILE A 217 14.60 7.63 -0.01
C ILE A 217 16.09 7.74 0.33
N ILE A 218 16.46 8.58 1.31
CA ILE A 218 17.84 8.76 1.79
C ILE A 218 18.37 7.45 2.41
N GLU A 219 17.56 6.73 3.19
CA GLU A 219 17.95 5.41 3.71
C GLU A 219 18.07 4.38 2.57
N GLY A 220 17.06 4.26 1.71
CA GLY A 220 17.01 3.28 0.63
C GLY A 220 18.19 3.39 -0.33
N LEU A 221 18.52 4.61 -0.75
CA LEU A 221 19.71 4.94 -1.54
C LEU A 221 21.01 4.78 -0.72
N GLY A 222 21.04 5.34 0.49
CA GLY A 222 22.25 5.41 1.33
C GLY A 222 22.74 4.06 1.84
N THR A 223 21.83 3.09 1.99
CA THR A 223 22.09 1.71 2.46
C THR A 223 22.03 0.66 1.34
N GLY A 224 21.50 1.01 0.17
CA GLY A 224 21.22 0.05 -0.90
C GLY A 224 20.01 -0.87 -0.65
N ARG A 225 19.25 -0.68 0.46
CA ARG A 225 18.04 -1.47 0.76
C ARG A 225 16.92 -1.31 -0.27
N ALA A 226 16.96 -0.25 -1.09
CA ALA A 226 15.97 -0.02 -2.14
C ALA A 226 16.20 -0.83 -3.42
N ASP A 227 17.34 -1.53 -3.60
CA ASP A 227 17.55 -2.48 -4.71
C ASP A 227 16.74 -3.77 -4.47
N LEU A 228 15.42 -3.68 -4.64
CA LEU A 228 14.48 -4.77 -4.35
C LEU A 228 14.58 -5.88 -5.40
N THR A 229 14.89 -5.50 -6.64
CA THR A 229 15.17 -6.41 -7.75
C THR A 229 16.49 -7.19 -7.58
N GLY A 230 17.41 -6.72 -6.71
CA GLY A 230 18.75 -7.29 -6.56
C GLY A 230 19.61 -7.16 -7.82
N SER A 231 19.34 -6.12 -8.62
CA SER A 231 19.94 -5.85 -9.93
C SER A 231 21.31 -5.16 -9.84
N GLY A 232 21.63 -4.56 -8.68
CA GLY A 232 22.78 -3.67 -8.49
C GLY A 232 22.48 -2.22 -8.84
N LYS A 233 21.23 -1.93 -9.19
CA LYS A 233 20.69 -0.62 -9.56
C LYS A 233 19.44 -0.35 -8.73
N ILE A 234 19.05 0.91 -8.68
CA ILE A 234 17.84 1.35 -7.97
C ILE A 234 17.05 2.23 -8.95
N SER A 235 15.91 1.74 -9.38
CA SER A 235 14.99 2.45 -10.27
C SER A 235 13.96 3.32 -9.54
N THR A 236 13.10 4.01 -10.29
CA THR A 236 11.92 4.68 -9.73
C THR A 236 10.89 3.71 -9.15
N ASP A 237 10.82 2.46 -9.65
CA ASP A 237 9.94 1.42 -9.13
C ASP A 237 10.46 0.88 -7.79
N ASP A 238 11.75 0.53 -7.76
CA ASP A 238 12.52 0.16 -6.57
C ASP A 238 12.37 1.22 -5.44
N LEU A 239 12.61 2.51 -5.76
CA LEU A 239 12.47 3.61 -4.79
C LEU A 239 11.05 3.76 -4.25
N PHE A 240 10.03 3.65 -5.12
CA PHE A 240 8.64 3.82 -4.72
C PHE A 240 8.18 2.69 -3.78
N ALA A 241 8.45 1.43 -4.16
CA ALA A 241 8.11 0.28 -3.32
C ALA A 241 8.93 0.23 -2.02
N TYR A 242 10.19 0.71 -2.02
CA TYR A 242 10.94 0.89 -0.78
C TYR A 242 10.32 1.96 0.13
N ALA A 243 9.87 3.10 -0.43
CA ALA A 243 9.22 4.14 0.35
C ALA A 243 7.90 3.65 0.98
N VAL A 244 7.03 2.99 0.21
CA VAL A 244 5.78 2.39 0.72
C VAL A 244 6.09 1.42 1.87
N ARG A 245 7.00 0.46 1.66
CA ARG A 245 7.44 -0.48 2.69
C ARG A 245 8.04 0.22 3.91
N SER A 246 8.78 1.30 3.74
CA SER A 246 9.37 2.05 4.86
C SER A 246 8.33 2.78 5.70
N PHE A 247 7.18 3.14 5.13
CA PHE A 247 6.06 3.74 5.86
C PHE A 247 5.28 2.66 6.61
N GLU A 248 5.03 1.50 5.96
CA GLU A 248 4.48 0.30 6.60
C GLU A 248 5.35 -0.18 7.79
N GLU A 249 6.67 -0.32 7.62
CA GLU A 249 7.62 -0.73 8.68
C GLU A 249 7.69 0.27 9.85
N ARG A 250 7.23 1.51 9.65
CA ARG A 250 7.24 2.59 10.66
C ARG A 250 5.87 2.91 11.27
N GLY A 251 4.78 2.36 10.73
CA GLY A 251 3.42 2.64 11.18
C GLY A 251 3.02 4.12 11.00
N LEU A 252 3.31 4.71 9.83
CA LEU A 252 2.91 6.08 9.51
C LEU A 252 1.54 6.10 8.84
N ASP A 253 0.68 7.05 9.23
CA ASP A 253 -0.68 7.21 8.66
C ASP A 253 -0.71 7.87 7.26
N GLN A 254 0.46 8.14 6.67
CA GLN A 254 0.60 8.67 5.31
C GLN A 254 0.85 7.53 4.32
N HIS A 255 0.45 7.70 3.06
CA HIS A 255 0.73 6.73 2.00
C HIS A 255 1.44 7.40 0.81
N PRO A 256 2.66 6.95 0.45
CA PRO A 256 3.31 7.42 -0.76
C PRO A 256 2.50 7.09 -2.01
N VAL A 257 2.39 8.03 -2.94
CA VAL A 257 1.72 7.83 -4.23
C VAL A 257 2.64 8.15 -5.40
N ARG A 258 2.39 7.51 -6.55
CA ARG A 258 3.15 7.71 -7.79
C ARG A 258 2.27 8.13 -8.95
N GLN A 259 2.80 9.03 -9.78
CA GLN A 259 2.28 9.34 -11.11
C GLN A 259 3.38 9.19 -12.17
N GLU A 260 2.99 8.84 -13.40
CA GLU A 260 3.92 8.67 -14.51
C GLU A 260 3.36 9.30 -15.80
N GLN A 261 4.23 9.95 -16.57
CA GLN A 261 3.91 10.46 -17.92
C GLN A 261 4.98 9.99 -18.90
N GLU A 262 4.53 9.45 -20.04
CA GLU A 262 5.38 9.05 -21.18
C GLU A 262 6.49 8.07 -20.78
N ARG A 263 6.27 7.25 -19.74
CA ARG A 263 7.27 6.26 -19.32
C ARG A 263 7.39 5.11 -20.32
N SER A 264 8.63 4.74 -20.61
CA SER A 264 8.99 3.49 -21.25
C SER A 264 10.25 2.93 -20.59
N GLY A 265 10.29 1.63 -20.31
CA GLY A 265 11.44 0.96 -19.70
C GLY A 265 11.73 1.31 -18.23
N ASP A 266 12.88 0.82 -17.76
CA ASP A 266 13.34 0.95 -16.38
C ASP A 266 14.17 2.22 -16.17
N PHE A 267 13.68 3.13 -15.33
CA PHE A 267 14.30 4.45 -15.08
C PHE A 267 15.23 4.37 -13.86
N VAL A 268 16.51 4.10 -14.13
CA VAL A 268 17.56 3.94 -13.10
C VAL A 268 18.03 5.29 -12.52
N VAL A 269 17.70 5.50 -11.25
CA VAL A 269 18.02 6.71 -10.48
C VAL A 269 19.41 6.63 -9.83
N ALA A 270 19.81 5.45 -9.36
CA ALA A 270 21.08 5.22 -8.68
C ALA A 270 21.65 3.80 -8.87
N GLU A 271 22.91 3.59 -8.45
CA GLU A 271 23.56 2.29 -8.29
C GLU A 271 23.57 1.84 -6.82
N ASN A 272 23.60 0.53 -6.58
CA ASN A 272 23.71 -0.06 -5.24
C ASN A 272 25.17 -0.42 -4.91
N LYS A 273 25.91 0.48 -4.27
CA LYS A 273 27.30 0.23 -3.82
C LYS A 273 27.50 -0.94 -2.85
N PHE A 274 26.43 -1.54 -2.31
CA PHE A 274 26.49 -2.71 -1.44
C PHE A 274 26.08 -4.02 -2.12
N HIS A 275 25.75 -3.96 -3.43
CA HIS A 275 25.25 -5.09 -4.19
C HIS A 275 26.14 -6.33 -4.11
N ARG A 276 25.49 -7.49 -4.08
CA ARG A 276 26.09 -8.80 -4.31
C ARG A 276 25.16 -9.56 -5.25
N PRO A 277 25.63 -10.08 -6.39
CA PRO A 277 24.76 -10.74 -7.36
C PRO A 277 23.97 -11.88 -6.73
N LEU A 278 22.65 -11.76 -6.75
CA LEU A 278 21.74 -12.81 -6.28
C LEU A 278 21.71 -13.99 -7.25
N LEU A 279 21.36 -15.15 -6.70
CA LEU A 279 21.05 -16.36 -7.46
C LEU A 279 19.55 -16.46 -7.69
N PRO A 280 19.09 -17.12 -8.78
CA PRO A 280 17.65 -17.27 -9.04
C PRO A 280 16.94 -17.92 -7.85
N ALA A 281 15.82 -17.32 -7.41
CA ALA A 281 15.12 -17.72 -6.18
C ALA A 281 14.76 -19.23 -6.16
N ALA A 282 14.38 -19.80 -7.30
CA ALA A 282 14.11 -21.24 -7.43
C ALA A 282 15.33 -22.14 -7.08
N VAL A 283 16.55 -21.67 -7.33
CA VAL A 283 17.78 -22.42 -6.97
C VAL A 283 18.04 -22.33 -5.47
N GLU A 284 17.80 -21.17 -4.85
CA GLU A 284 17.88 -21.03 -3.39
C GLU A 284 16.76 -21.81 -2.67
N GLN A 285 15.55 -21.88 -3.24
CA GLN A 285 14.45 -22.73 -2.76
C GLN A 285 14.83 -24.21 -2.81
N LEU A 286 15.34 -24.70 -3.96
CA LEU A 286 15.84 -26.08 -4.09
C LEU A 286 16.95 -26.41 -3.08
N LEU A 287 17.80 -25.44 -2.73
CA LEU A 287 18.87 -25.60 -1.72
C LEU A 287 18.40 -25.44 -0.28
N GLY A 288 17.23 -24.81 -0.05
CA GLY A 288 16.60 -24.68 1.25
C GLY A 288 15.70 -25.85 1.63
N ASP A 289 15.35 -26.72 0.66
CA ASP A 289 14.44 -27.84 0.91
C ASP A 289 14.99 -28.85 1.93
N SER A 290 14.07 -29.42 2.71
CA SER A 290 14.31 -30.53 3.62
C SER A 290 14.82 -31.79 2.90
N ASP A 291 14.34 -32.10 1.70
CA ASP A 291 14.70 -33.31 0.95
C ASP A 291 16.10 -33.16 0.31
N PRO A 292 17.08 -34.04 0.63
CA PRO A 292 18.37 -34.08 -0.05
C PRO A 292 18.29 -34.27 -1.57
N ILE A 293 17.20 -34.82 -2.13
CA ILE A 293 17.00 -35.00 -3.57
C ILE A 293 16.80 -33.66 -4.27
N GLU A 294 15.99 -32.76 -3.71
CA GLU A 294 15.79 -31.42 -4.28
C GLU A 294 17.04 -30.55 -4.07
N ARG A 295 17.74 -30.69 -2.94
CA ARG A 295 19.07 -30.05 -2.76
C ARG A 295 20.13 -30.57 -3.75
N LEU A 296 20.09 -31.86 -4.13
CA LEU A 296 20.93 -32.40 -5.21
C LEU A 296 20.60 -31.78 -6.58
N ARG A 297 19.32 -31.48 -6.86
CA ARG A 297 18.90 -30.75 -8.07
C ARG A 297 19.38 -29.30 -8.03
N GLY A 298 19.23 -28.60 -6.89
CA GLY A 298 19.76 -27.26 -6.68
C GLY A 298 21.29 -27.16 -6.90
N VAL A 299 22.05 -28.16 -6.46
CA VAL A 299 23.50 -28.26 -6.77
C VAL A 299 23.78 -28.50 -8.26
N GLY A 300 22.87 -29.15 -8.99
CA GLY A 300 22.91 -29.27 -10.45
C GLY A 300 22.74 -27.91 -11.14
N GLU A 301 21.70 -27.16 -10.77
CA GLU A 301 21.41 -25.83 -11.32
C GLU A 301 22.49 -24.80 -10.99
N LEU A 302 22.98 -24.78 -9.73
CA LEU A 302 24.18 -24.03 -9.37
C LEU A 302 25.38 -24.39 -10.26
N GLY A 303 25.49 -25.64 -10.67
CA GLY A 303 26.52 -26.09 -11.61
C GLY A 303 26.38 -25.47 -13.00
N ALA A 304 25.15 -25.41 -13.54
CA ALA A 304 24.89 -24.73 -14.80
C ALA A 304 25.20 -23.23 -14.72
N LEU A 305 24.72 -22.56 -13.66
CA LEU A 305 24.96 -21.12 -13.42
C LEU A 305 26.46 -20.81 -13.20
N ALA A 306 27.20 -21.68 -12.51
CA ALA A 306 28.65 -21.57 -12.36
C ALA A 306 29.45 -21.70 -13.68
N GLY A 307 28.80 -22.19 -14.75
CA GLY A 307 29.34 -22.23 -16.11
C GLY A 307 28.86 -21.10 -17.03
N ALA A 308 27.98 -20.20 -16.57
CA ALA A 308 27.35 -19.18 -17.41
C ALA A 308 28.31 -18.07 -17.87
N ALA A 309 27.96 -17.41 -18.97
CA ALA A 309 28.78 -16.33 -19.56
C ALA A 309 28.77 -15.01 -18.75
N ARG A 310 27.74 -14.77 -17.92
CA ARG A 310 27.67 -13.61 -17.00
C ARG A 310 28.58 -13.88 -15.78
N LEU A 311 29.72 -13.20 -15.74
CA LEU A 311 30.77 -13.31 -14.71
C LEU A 311 30.22 -13.28 -13.27
N GLU A 312 29.34 -12.33 -12.98
CA GLU A 312 28.70 -12.10 -11.68
C GLU A 312 27.90 -13.32 -11.20
N VAL A 313 27.01 -13.83 -12.05
CA VAL A 313 26.16 -15.00 -11.75
C VAL A 313 27.02 -16.25 -11.56
N ALA A 314 28.04 -16.43 -12.41
CA ALA A 314 28.99 -17.53 -12.27
C ALA A 314 29.81 -17.44 -10.97
N ALA A 315 30.22 -16.24 -10.56
CA ALA A 315 30.93 -16.00 -9.30
C ALA A 315 30.04 -16.27 -8.07
N ALA A 316 28.80 -15.79 -8.07
CA ALA A 316 27.81 -16.05 -7.01
C ALA A 316 27.50 -17.55 -6.88
N ALA A 317 27.24 -18.24 -8.00
CA ALA A 317 26.96 -19.68 -8.01
C ALA A 317 28.15 -20.49 -7.45
N ARG A 318 29.38 -20.07 -7.75
CA ARG A 318 30.61 -20.67 -7.19
C ARG A 318 30.83 -20.33 -5.72
N ALA A 319 30.36 -19.19 -5.22
CA ALA A 319 30.37 -18.90 -3.79
C ALA A 319 29.39 -19.83 -3.05
N ARG A 320 28.16 -19.96 -3.56
CA ARG A 320 27.13 -20.83 -2.99
C ARG A 320 27.50 -22.31 -3.05
N LEU A 321 28.05 -22.80 -4.18
CA LEU A 321 28.60 -24.17 -4.27
C LEU A 321 29.68 -24.46 -3.23
N ARG A 322 30.56 -23.50 -2.91
CA ARG A 322 31.59 -23.67 -1.86
C ARG A 322 30.96 -23.75 -0.47
N GLN A 323 29.90 -22.98 -0.21
CA GLN A 323 29.16 -23.03 1.05
C GLN A 323 28.43 -24.37 1.21
N VAL A 324 27.70 -24.82 0.19
CA VAL A 324 27.01 -26.13 0.19
C VAL A 324 28.01 -27.28 0.37
N ALA A 325 29.15 -27.24 -0.33
CA ALA A 325 30.24 -28.21 -0.17
C ALA A 325 30.98 -28.14 1.18
N GLY A 326 30.67 -27.17 2.04
CA GLY A 326 31.25 -27.02 3.38
C GLY A 326 30.25 -27.17 4.54
N CYS A 327 28.93 -27.07 4.28
CA CYS A 327 27.92 -26.88 5.34
C CYS A 327 26.64 -27.73 5.20
N ASP A 328 26.40 -28.47 4.11
CA ASP A 328 25.21 -29.33 4.01
C ASP A 328 25.35 -30.60 4.89
N THR A 329 24.25 -31.07 5.45
CA THR A 329 24.17 -32.27 6.30
C THR A 329 24.19 -33.58 5.51
N ALA A 330 23.79 -33.56 4.24
CA ALA A 330 23.71 -34.73 3.38
C ALA A 330 25.02 -34.93 2.59
N TRP A 331 25.76 -35.99 2.89
CA TRP A 331 27.05 -36.32 2.25
C TRP A 331 26.99 -36.35 0.71
N GLN A 332 25.87 -36.77 0.13
CA GLN A 332 25.67 -36.80 -1.33
C GLN A 332 25.67 -35.39 -1.93
N VAL A 333 25.02 -34.42 -1.28
CA VAL A 333 24.96 -33.02 -1.71
C VAL A 333 26.36 -32.38 -1.63
N VAL A 334 27.04 -32.57 -0.48
CA VAL A 334 28.43 -32.13 -0.25
C VAL A 334 29.38 -32.70 -1.32
N HIS A 335 29.28 -34.00 -1.59
CA HIS A 335 30.13 -34.68 -2.57
C HIS A 335 29.90 -34.17 -4.00
N LEU A 336 28.63 -33.99 -4.39
CA LEU A 336 28.29 -33.47 -5.72
C LEU A 336 28.78 -32.03 -5.90
N ALA A 337 28.55 -31.15 -4.92
CA ALA A 337 28.98 -29.75 -4.97
C ALA A 337 30.52 -29.63 -5.09
N GLY A 338 31.27 -30.41 -4.29
CA GLY A 338 32.72 -30.49 -4.39
C GLY A 338 33.23 -31.06 -5.74
N ALA A 339 32.56 -32.09 -6.26
CA ALA A 339 32.90 -32.67 -7.57
C ALA A 339 32.56 -31.73 -8.74
N THR A 340 31.55 -30.88 -8.60
CA THR A 340 31.16 -29.85 -9.57
C THR A 340 32.17 -28.70 -9.59
N LEU A 341 32.53 -28.14 -8.42
CA LEU A 341 33.60 -27.13 -8.29
C LEU A 341 34.93 -27.60 -8.90
N LYS A 342 35.32 -28.86 -8.64
CA LYS A 342 36.55 -29.45 -9.17
C LYS A 342 36.57 -29.60 -10.69
N ARG A 343 35.40 -29.84 -11.32
CA ARG A 343 35.25 -29.88 -12.79
C ARG A 343 35.29 -28.50 -13.44
N MET A 344 35.05 -27.44 -12.67
CA MET A 344 34.92 -26.06 -13.13
C MET A 344 36.16 -25.18 -12.90
N SER A 345 37.25 -25.78 -12.43
CA SER A 345 38.52 -25.10 -12.16
C SER A 345 39.26 -24.76 -13.45
N LEU A 346 39.88 -23.58 -13.53
CA LEU A 346 40.69 -23.17 -14.68
C LEU A 346 41.99 -23.98 -14.76
N THR A 347 42.34 -24.45 -15.96
CA THR A 347 43.52 -25.27 -16.25
C THR A 347 44.45 -24.54 -17.22
N VAL A 348 45.75 -24.54 -16.91
CA VAL A 348 46.81 -24.06 -17.81
C VAL A 348 47.80 -25.21 -18.01
N PRO A 349 48.08 -25.67 -19.26
CA PRO A 349 48.95 -26.83 -19.51
C PRO A 349 50.41 -26.66 -19.05
N LEU A 350 50.87 -25.41 -18.93
CA LEU A 350 52.22 -25.05 -18.50
C LEU A 350 52.12 -23.99 -17.39
N PRO A 351 52.23 -24.36 -16.10
CA PRO A 351 52.24 -23.39 -14.99
C PRO A 351 53.55 -22.60 -14.89
N ALA A 352 54.52 -22.87 -15.76
CA ALA A 352 55.74 -22.08 -15.90
C ALA A 352 56.15 -21.93 -17.37
N LEU A 353 56.62 -20.73 -17.73
CA LEU A 353 57.17 -20.34 -19.03
C LEU A 353 58.63 -19.92 -18.86
N ASP A 354 59.57 -20.72 -19.35
CA ASP A 354 60.98 -20.32 -19.46
C ASP A 354 61.26 -19.77 -20.89
N PHE A 355 61.70 -18.51 -20.95
CA PHE A 355 62.14 -17.85 -22.19
C PHE A 355 63.65 -18.07 -22.47
N GLY A 356 64.39 -18.62 -21.51
CA GLY A 356 65.81 -18.93 -21.62
C GLY A 356 66.71 -17.69 -21.66
N PRO A 357 67.92 -17.81 -22.25
CA PRO A 357 68.89 -16.72 -22.31
C PRO A 357 68.58 -15.71 -23.43
N VAL A 358 67.84 -14.66 -23.11
CA VAL A 358 67.59 -13.50 -24.01
C VAL A 358 68.65 -12.40 -23.80
N ARG A 359 68.64 -11.37 -24.66
CA ARG A 359 69.58 -10.22 -24.58
C ARG A 359 68.81 -8.93 -24.30
N ALA A 360 69.35 -8.08 -23.43
CA ALA A 360 68.82 -6.73 -23.20
C ALA A 360 68.80 -5.90 -24.50
N GLY A 361 67.70 -5.19 -24.77
CA GLY A 361 67.49 -4.43 -26.00
C GLY A 361 67.33 -5.29 -27.26
N ALA A 362 67.01 -6.57 -27.14
CA ALA A 362 66.61 -7.42 -28.28
C ALA A 362 65.18 -7.12 -28.73
N ARG A 363 64.79 -7.64 -29.90
CA ARG A 363 63.37 -7.67 -30.31
C ARG A 363 62.55 -8.49 -29.31
N PRO A 364 61.27 -8.16 -29.06
CA PRO A 364 60.44 -8.90 -28.11
C PRO A 364 60.33 -10.38 -28.48
N VAL A 365 60.30 -11.25 -27.46
CA VAL A 365 60.16 -12.70 -27.63
C VAL A 365 58.77 -13.11 -27.15
N ARG A 366 58.04 -13.87 -27.98
CA ARG A 366 56.66 -14.26 -27.73
C ARG A 366 56.54 -15.76 -27.42
N ARG A 367 55.67 -16.12 -26.47
CA ARG A 367 55.20 -17.48 -26.20
C ARG A 367 53.67 -17.48 -26.10
N GLU A 368 53.05 -18.55 -26.58
CA GLU A 368 51.59 -18.70 -26.60
C GLU A 368 51.20 -19.86 -25.67
N LEU A 369 50.17 -19.66 -24.85
CA LEU A 369 49.57 -20.68 -23.99
C LEU A 369 48.08 -20.81 -24.32
N THR A 370 47.56 -22.03 -24.38
CA THR A 370 46.10 -22.26 -24.37
C THR A 370 45.62 -22.27 -22.92
N VAL A 371 44.65 -21.43 -22.60
CA VAL A 371 43.91 -21.49 -21.33
C VAL A 371 42.68 -22.36 -21.54
N THR A 372 42.35 -23.26 -20.61
CA THR A 372 41.18 -24.14 -20.75
C THR A 372 40.36 -24.26 -19.47
N SER A 373 39.03 -24.18 -19.62
CA SER A 373 38.06 -24.61 -18.63
C SER A 373 36.73 -24.88 -19.34
N PRO A 374 35.88 -25.81 -18.85
CA PRO A 374 34.50 -25.93 -19.32
C PRO A 374 33.66 -24.65 -19.14
N ALA A 375 34.11 -23.73 -18.28
CA ALA A 375 33.48 -22.44 -18.01
C ALA A 375 34.34 -21.24 -18.47
N LEU A 376 35.22 -21.43 -19.47
CA LEU A 376 36.04 -20.35 -20.02
C LEU A 376 35.25 -19.55 -21.09
N GLY A 377 34.34 -18.69 -20.63
CA GLY A 377 33.66 -17.72 -21.50
C GLY A 377 34.60 -16.66 -22.07
N ASP A 378 34.08 -15.79 -22.95
CA ASP A 378 34.85 -14.75 -23.63
C ASP A 378 35.38 -13.62 -22.73
N SER A 379 35.11 -13.68 -21.43
CA SER A 379 35.34 -12.63 -20.43
C SER A 379 36.36 -13.07 -19.35
N TRP A 380 37.60 -13.33 -19.78
CA TRP A 380 38.76 -13.55 -18.90
C TRP A 380 39.87 -12.54 -19.19
N HIS A 381 40.69 -12.24 -18.18
CA HIS A 381 41.82 -11.31 -18.29
C HIS A 381 43.10 -11.91 -17.70
N ALA A 382 44.25 -11.35 -18.10
CA ALA A 382 45.55 -11.71 -17.56
C ALA A 382 46.35 -10.45 -17.27
N VAL A 383 47.10 -10.44 -16.17
CA VAL A 383 47.96 -9.34 -15.74
C VAL A 383 49.31 -9.91 -15.30
N SER A 384 50.41 -9.26 -15.68
CA SER A 384 51.73 -9.57 -15.11
C SER A 384 52.12 -8.56 -14.03
N ASP A 385 52.80 -9.06 -13.00
CA ASP A 385 53.41 -8.23 -11.95
C ASP A 385 54.69 -7.48 -12.39
N HIS A 386 55.21 -7.76 -13.58
CA HIS A 386 56.53 -7.29 -14.02
C HIS A 386 56.48 -6.49 -15.34
N PRO A 387 56.98 -5.23 -15.38
CA PRO A 387 56.77 -4.32 -16.53
C PRO A 387 57.52 -4.68 -17.82
N GLU A 388 58.46 -5.64 -17.77
CA GLU A 388 59.09 -6.19 -18.98
C GLU A 388 58.33 -7.40 -19.57
N VAL A 389 57.24 -7.84 -18.95
CA VAL A 389 56.37 -8.94 -19.41
C VAL A 389 54.99 -8.38 -19.74
N LEU A 390 54.61 -8.45 -21.01
CA LEU A 390 53.29 -8.06 -21.50
C LEU A 390 52.46 -9.29 -21.83
N VAL A 391 51.14 -9.12 -21.76
CA VAL A 391 50.15 -10.19 -21.95
C VAL A 391 49.02 -9.70 -22.86
N GLU A 392 48.83 -10.39 -23.98
CA GLU A 392 47.82 -10.10 -25.00
C GLU A 392 46.85 -11.30 -25.13
N ARG A 393 45.54 -11.05 -25.16
CA ARG A 393 44.51 -12.11 -25.17
C ARG A 393 43.97 -12.37 -26.58
N HIS A 394 44.05 -13.63 -27.02
CA HIS A 394 43.60 -14.09 -28.32
C HIS A 394 42.57 -15.23 -28.16
N GLY A 395 41.32 -14.88 -27.83
CA GLY A 395 40.25 -15.85 -27.57
C GLY A 395 40.53 -16.68 -26.32
N SER A 396 40.72 -18.00 -26.48
CA SER A 396 41.15 -18.94 -25.43
C SER A 396 42.67 -19.04 -25.27
N ARG A 397 43.45 -18.21 -25.98
CA ARG A 397 44.91 -18.21 -25.93
C ARG A 397 45.47 -16.95 -25.27
N LEU A 398 46.56 -17.13 -24.53
CA LEU A 398 47.34 -16.09 -23.90
C LEU A 398 48.68 -15.95 -24.60
N LEU A 399 48.95 -14.78 -25.17
CA LEU A 399 50.23 -14.43 -25.75
C LEU A 399 51.06 -13.66 -24.70
N VAL A 400 52.15 -14.26 -24.24
CA VAL A 400 53.10 -13.66 -23.31
C VAL A 400 54.29 -13.12 -24.11
N GLU A 401 54.49 -11.80 -24.08
CA GLU A 401 55.59 -11.10 -24.74
C GLU A 401 56.61 -10.59 -23.71
N LEU A 402 57.83 -11.09 -23.79
CA LEU A 402 58.97 -10.60 -23.02
C LEU A 402 59.69 -9.48 -23.79
N ARG A 403 59.77 -8.29 -23.20
CA ARG A 403 60.51 -7.10 -23.69
C ARG A 403 61.78 -6.87 -22.85
N PRO A 404 62.88 -7.60 -23.08
CA PRO A 404 64.06 -7.55 -22.23
C PRO A 404 64.77 -6.18 -22.31
N GLN A 405 64.67 -5.36 -21.26
CA GLN A 405 65.34 -4.06 -21.13
C GLN A 405 66.50 -4.11 -20.12
N ARG A 406 66.25 -4.62 -18.92
CA ARG A 406 67.27 -4.73 -17.85
C ARG A 406 67.98 -6.07 -17.93
N HIS A 407 69.22 -6.13 -17.44
CA HIS A 407 70.02 -7.36 -17.43
C HIS A 407 70.03 -8.01 -16.04
N GLY A 408 69.89 -9.32 -16.00
CA GLY A 408 69.75 -10.10 -14.77
C GLY A 408 68.87 -11.34 -14.96
N PRO A 409 68.67 -12.16 -13.92
CA PRO A 409 67.54 -13.07 -13.88
C PRO A 409 66.23 -12.26 -13.82
N LEU A 410 65.23 -12.68 -14.58
CA LEU A 410 63.88 -12.14 -14.53
C LEU A 410 62.94 -13.25 -14.09
N ALA A 411 62.14 -12.94 -13.07
CA ALA A 411 61.04 -13.76 -12.59
C ALA A 411 59.81 -12.85 -12.46
N ALA A 412 58.68 -13.33 -12.94
CA ALA A 412 57.41 -12.62 -12.97
C ALA A 412 56.26 -13.61 -12.83
N THR A 413 55.16 -13.18 -12.26
CA THR A 413 53.90 -13.92 -12.21
C THR A 413 52.94 -13.34 -13.24
N VAL A 414 52.36 -14.19 -14.08
CA VAL A 414 51.14 -13.83 -14.81
C VAL A 414 49.96 -14.43 -14.08
N THR A 415 49.08 -13.59 -13.55
CA THR A 415 47.81 -14.02 -12.95
C THR A 415 46.73 -13.95 -14.03
N ILE A 416 45.98 -15.04 -14.17
CA ILE A 416 44.87 -15.20 -15.13
C ILE A 416 43.61 -15.29 -14.30
N THR A 417 42.67 -14.36 -14.48
CA THR A 417 41.43 -14.26 -13.71
C THR A 417 40.23 -14.38 -14.64
N SER A 418 39.23 -15.16 -14.24
CA SER A 418 38.10 -15.56 -15.09
C SER A 418 36.89 -16.01 -14.27
N ALA A 419 35.74 -16.20 -14.94
CA ALA A 419 34.59 -16.92 -14.36
C ALA A 419 35.00 -18.31 -13.83
N ALA A 420 35.95 -18.99 -14.48
CA ALA A 420 36.48 -20.29 -14.07
C ALA A 420 37.40 -20.25 -12.83
N GLY A 421 37.66 -19.06 -12.26
CA GLY A 421 38.60 -18.83 -11.16
C GLY A 421 39.97 -18.37 -11.64
N ASP A 422 40.90 -18.26 -10.69
CA ASP A 422 42.27 -17.78 -10.92
C ASP A 422 43.26 -18.93 -11.22
N ALA A 423 44.23 -18.67 -12.09
CA ALA A 423 45.48 -19.42 -12.16
C ALA A 423 46.69 -18.48 -12.23
N ARG A 424 47.87 -19.03 -11.95
CA ARG A 424 49.16 -18.32 -12.04
C ARG A 424 50.10 -19.08 -12.96
N VAL A 425 50.88 -18.32 -13.73
CA VAL A 425 51.96 -18.83 -14.57
C VAL A 425 53.26 -18.12 -14.20
N ASP A 426 54.24 -18.89 -13.77
CA ASP A 426 55.60 -18.41 -13.50
C ASP A 426 56.31 -18.10 -14.82
N VAL A 427 56.59 -16.83 -15.11
CA VAL A 427 57.42 -16.41 -16.25
C VAL A 427 58.87 -16.23 -15.77
N ARG A 428 59.81 -16.91 -16.42
CA ARG A 428 61.23 -16.90 -16.07
C ARG A 428 62.10 -16.64 -17.31
N ALA A 429 63.17 -15.88 -17.14
CA ALA A 429 64.15 -15.62 -18.20
C ALA A 429 65.52 -15.25 -17.62
N LEU A 430 66.58 -15.39 -18.43
CA LEU A 430 67.92 -14.89 -18.11
C LEU A 430 68.33 -13.80 -19.10
N VAL A 431 68.13 -12.54 -18.74
CA VAL A 431 68.43 -11.41 -19.62
C VAL A 431 69.93 -11.06 -19.54
N ARG A 432 70.69 -11.47 -20.55
CA ARG A 432 72.12 -11.18 -20.67
C ARG A 432 72.36 -9.76 -21.18
N ARG A 433 73.45 -9.12 -20.74
CA ARG A 433 73.86 -7.79 -21.22
C ARG A 433 73.99 -7.77 -22.75
N ARG A 434 73.60 -6.65 -23.37
CA ARG A 434 73.82 -6.36 -24.78
C ARG A 434 75.33 -6.22 -25.03
N GLN A 435 75.96 -7.20 -25.66
CA GLN A 435 77.34 -7.04 -26.12
C GLN A 435 77.39 -6.02 -27.25
N VAL A 436 78.04 -4.88 -27.00
CA VAL A 436 78.68 -4.09 -28.04
C VAL A 436 79.88 -4.90 -28.54
N THR A 437 80.10 -4.95 -29.85
CA THR A 437 81.23 -5.67 -30.44
C THR A 437 82.54 -4.93 -30.16
N GLY A 438 83.27 -5.38 -29.13
CA GLY A 438 84.62 -4.96 -28.76
C GLY A 438 85.54 -6.19 -28.64
N VAL A 439 86.81 -6.02 -28.99
CA VAL A 439 87.78 -7.10 -29.29
C VAL A 439 88.48 -7.64 -28.02
N LEU A 440 89.18 -8.79 -28.14
CA LEU A 440 90.05 -9.50 -27.17
C LEU A 440 89.26 -10.42 -26.19
N ALA A 441 89.54 -11.73 -26.02
CA ALA A 441 90.77 -12.52 -25.81
C ALA A 441 91.32 -12.41 -24.36
N GLY A 442 91.62 -13.48 -23.61
CA GLY A 442 91.55 -14.94 -23.86
C GLY A 442 91.90 -15.76 -22.60
N TRP A 443 92.27 -17.05 -22.74
CA TRP A 443 92.66 -18.03 -21.66
C TRP A 443 91.46 -18.54 -20.81
N LEU A 444 91.14 -19.86 -20.70
CA LEU A 444 91.84 -21.05 -20.15
C LEU A 444 91.81 -21.10 -18.60
N HIS A 445 91.58 -22.24 -17.90
CA HIS A 445 91.84 -23.67 -18.20
C HIS A 445 90.87 -24.66 -17.49
N THR A 446 90.79 -25.91 -18.00
CA THR A 446 90.47 -27.22 -17.31
C THR A 446 89.12 -27.42 -16.56
N GLY A 447 88.53 -28.63 -16.50
CA GLY A 447 88.82 -29.89 -17.21
C GLY A 447 88.42 -31.17 -16.43
N LEU A 448 87.88 -32.19 -17.13
CA LEU A 448 87.52 -33.55 -16.64
C LEU A 448 86.35 -33.62 -15.60
N GLY A 449 85.60 -34.72 -15.43
CA GLY A 449 85.48 -35.95 -16.23
C GLY A 449 84.99 -37.18 -15.44
N TYR A 450 84.22 -38.09 -16.08
CA TYR A 450 83.92 -39.49 -15.71
C TYR A 450 82.70 -39.84 -14.77
N VAL A 451 82.39 -41.15 -14.67
CA VAL A 451 81.13 -41.84 -14.21
C VAL A 451 81.49 -43.29 -13.70
N PRO A 452 80.68 -44.41 -13.61
CA PRO A 452 79.20 -44.69 -13.70
C PRO A 452 78.56 -45.70 -12.66
N HIS A 453 77.22 -45.58 -12.44
CA HIS A 453 76.20 -46.65 -12.20
C HIS A 453 76.13 -47.64 -10.97
N ASP A 454 74.91 -48.21 -10.79
CA ASP A 454 74.45 -49.49 -10.14
C ASP A 454 74.54 -49.71 -8.58
N LEU A 455 73.71 -50.53 -7.89
CA LEU A 455 72.25 -50.85 -7.96
C LEU A 455 71.76 -51.81 -6.82
N ARG A 456 70.41 -51.98 -6.68
CA ARG A 456 69.65 -53.04 -5.92
C ARG A 456 69.62 -52.84 -4.37
N ARG A 457 68.75 -53.46 -3.54
CA ARG A 457 67.89 -54.69 -3.57
C ARG A 457 66.50 -54.42 -2.90
N ARG A 458 65.34 -54.95 -3.38
CA ARG A 458 64.55 -56.19 -2.99
C ARG A 458 64.09 -56.25 -1.51
N VAL A 459 62.88 -56.71 -1.13
CA VAL A 459 62.34 -58.12 -1.18
C VAL A 459 60.77 -58.22 -1.28
N ARG A 460 60.32 -59.41 -1.73
CA ARG A 460 59.00 -60.07 -1.99
C ARG A 460 58.07 -60.26 -0.75
N ARG A 461 56.72 -60.44 -0.80
CA ARG A 461 55.76 -61.46 -1.43
C ARG A 461 55.86 -62.89 -0.84
N PRO A 462 54.79 -63.74 -0.73
CA PRO A 462 53.54 -63.95 -1.54
C PRO A 462 52.21 -63.63 -0.76
N ALA A 463 50.92 -63.96 -1.07
CA ALA A 463 50.13 -64.82 -2.02
C ALA A 463 49.86 -66.31 -1.60
N ARG A 464 48.74 -67.05 -1.89
CA ARG A 464 47.43 -66.84 -2.63
C ARG A 464 46.44 -68.05 -2.42
N ALA A 465 45.18 -67.98 -2.92
CA ALA A 465 44.25 -69.09 -3.31
C ALA A 465 43.57 -69.93 -2.19
N LEU A 466 42.46 -70.72 -2.35
CA LEU A 466 41.37 -70.93 -3.37
C LEU A 466 40.21 -71.77 -2.73
N GLY A 467 38.99 -71.81 -3.30
CA GLY A 467 37.97 -72.85 -2.97
C GLY A 467 36.49 -72.49 -3.25
N ALA A 468 35.71 -73.45 -3.79
CA ALA A 468 34.25 -73.39 -4.06
C ALA A 468 33.74 -74.84 -4.38
N ALA A 469 32.46 -75.20 -4.60
CA ALA A 469 31.17 -74.50 -4.66
C ALA A 469 30.01 -75.49 -4.35
N ALA A 470 28.78 -75.02 -4.06
CA ALA A 470 27.56 -75.86 -4.01
C ALA A 470 26.26 -75.02 -4.19
N ALA A 471 25.18 -75.65 -4.67
CA ALA A 471 23.84 -75.08 -4.80
C ALA A 471 22.75 -76.14 -4.60
N VAL A 472 21.57 -75.76 -4.09
CA VAL A 472 20.31 -76.55 -4.09
C VAL A 472 19.13 -75.58 -4.25
N LEU A 473 18.14 -76.00 -5.05
CA LEU A 473 16.82 -75.37 -5.19
C LEU A 473 15.78 -76.17 -4.39
N LEU A 474 14.76 -75.50 -3.85
CA LEU A 474 13.46 -76.12 -3.58
C LEU A 474 12.34 -75.07 -3.57
N THR A 475 11.30 -75.32 -4.37
CA THR A 475 10.02 -74.61 -4.38
C THR A 475 8.91 -75.58 -3.98
N VAL A 476 7.86 -75.12 -3.30
CA VAL A 476 6.51 -75.70 -3.33
C VAL A 476 5.49 -74.72 -2.73
N SER A 477 4.21 -74.91 -3.04
CA SER A 477 3.15 -73.89 -3.02
C SER A 477 2.13 -74.03 -1.87
N SER A 478 1.10 -73.16 -1.96
CA SER A 478 -0.31 -73.40 -1.58
C SER A 478 -0.77 -73.31 -0.11
N ALA A 479 -1.34 -72.13 0.20
CA ALA A 479 -2.77 -71.92 0.50
C ALA A 479 -3.38 -72.25 1.88
N HIS A 480 -4.44 -71.49 2.17
CA HIS A 480 -5.45 -71.63 3.23
C HIS A 480 -5.02 -71.52 4.71
N LEU A 481 -5.16 -70.30 5.24
CA LEU A 481 -6.12 -70.08 6.33
C LEU A 481 -6.64 -68.65 6.31
N VAL A 482 -7.97 -68.50 6.17
CA VAL A 482 -8.66 -67.20 6.16
C VAL A 482 -9.31 -66.98 7.52
N PRO A 483 -8.87 -66.01 8.34
CA PRO A 483 -9.78 -65.38 9.28
C PRO A 483 -10.76 -64.53 8.47
N GLN A 484 -12.06 -64.73 8.65
CA GLN A 484 -13.06 -63.84 8.06
C GLN A 484 -13.06 -62.50 8.80
N VAL A 485 -12.11 -61.63 8.45
CA VAL A 485 -12.31 -60.19 8.60
C VAL A 485 -13.46 -59.86 7.66
N GLN A 486 -14.65 -59.63 8.22
CA GLN A 486 -15.70 -58.95 7.48
C GLN A 486 -15.13 -57.61 7.04
N VAL A 487 -14.97 -57.42 5.73
CA VAL A 487 -14.84 -56.08 5.18
C VAL A 487 -16.22 -55.44 5.33
N VAL A 488 -16.47 -54.92 6.55
CA VAL A 488 -17.38 -53.80 6.74
C VAL A 488 -16.86 -52.75 5.78
N GLY A 489 -17.66 -52.40 4.77
CA GLY A 489 -17.32 -51.31 3.88
C GLY A 489 -17.18 -50.05 4.72
N TRP A 490 -15.95 -49.58 4.91
CA TRP A 490 -15.72 -48.25 5.47
C TRP A 490 -16.21 -47.28 4.39
N CYS A 491 -17.45 -46.80 4.56
CA CYS A 491 -17.94 -45.69 3.76
C CYS A 491 -16.97 -44.52 3.96
N ILE A 492 -16.21 -44.18 2.93
CA ILE A 492 -15.49 -42.92 2.88
C ILE A 492 -16.58 -41.85 2.97
N PRO A 493 -16.52 -40.92 3.96
CA PRO A 493 -17.56 -39.90 4.07
C PRO A 493 -17.55 -39.02 2.83
N SER A 494 -18.74 -38.65 2.35
CA SER A 494 -18.91 -37.67 1.28
C SER A 494 -18.17 -36.38 1.61
N GLN A 495 -17.37 -35.87 0.66
CA GLN A 495 -16.60 -34.66 0.85
C GLN A 495 -17.52 -33.46 0.67
N ASP A 496 -17.84 -32.77 1.78
CA ASP A 496 -18.71 -31.60 1.81
C ASP A 496 -17.85 -30.33 1.76
N LEU A 497 -17.97 -29.57 0.66
CA LEU A 497 -17.26 -28.33 0.42
C LEU A 497 -18.16 -27.15 0.80
N ARG A 498 -17.79 -26.40 1.84
CA ARG A 498 -18.61 -25.31 2.39
C ARG A 498 -18.23 -23.98 1.76
N VAL A 499 -19.17 -23.36 1.06
CA VAL A 499 -18.96 -22.11 0.30
C VAL A 499 -19.74 -20.98 0.97
N LEU A 500 -19.03 -19.99 1.50
CA LEU A 500 -19.62 -18.73 1.97
C LEU A 500 -19.74 -17.74 0.81
N THR A 501 -20.89 -17.10 0.66
CA THR A 501 -21.16 -16.12 -0.40
C THR A 501 -22.19 -15.08 0.04
N THR A 502 -22.59 -14.15 -0.82
CA THR A 502 -23.77 -13.30 -0.62
C THR A 502 -25.00 -13.84 -1.33
N GLU A 503 -26.18 -13.37 -0.87
CA GLU A 503 -27.49 -13.75 -1.41
C GLU A 503 -27.67 -13.41 -2.91
N ALA A 504 -26.86 -12.49 -3.46
CA ALA A 504 -26.91 -12.12 -4.89
C ALA A 504 -26.27 -13.20 -5.78
N LEU A 505 -25.21 -13.84 -5.30
CA LEU A 505 -24.44 -14.83 -6.05
C LEU A 505 -24.99 -16.26 -5.87
N ARG A 506 -25.89 -16.46 -4.88
CA ARG A 506 -26.54 -17.75 -4.53
C ARG A 506 -27.06 -18.49 -5.77
N GLY A 507 -27.78 -17.81 -6.66
CA GLY A 507 -28.42 -18.43 -7.84
C GLY A 507 -27.45 -19.03 -8.84
N GLY A 508 -26.46 -18.26 -9.29
CA GLY A 508 -25.43 -18.72 -10.24
C GLY A 508 -24.53 -19.79 -9.65
N LEU A 509 -24.11 -19.60 -8.38
CA LEU A 509 -23.26 -20.56 -7.68
C LEU A 509 -23.96 -21.89 -7.42
N GLN A 510 -25.26 -21.91 -7.10
CA GLN A 510 -26.02 -23.16 -6.92
C GLN A 510 -26.08 -24.00 -8.20
N ARG A 511 -26.19 -23.37 -9.38
CA ARG A 511 -26.14 -24.09 -10.67
C ARG A 511 -24.74 -24.62 -10.97
N ALA A 512 -23.71 -23.78 -10.81
CA ALA A 512 -22.32 -24.21 -10.99
C ALA A 512 -21.91 -25.34 -10.01
N ALA A 513 -22.40 -25.29 -8.77
CA ALA A 513 -22.23 -26.35 -7.77
C ALA A 513 -22.86 -27.67 -8.21
N ALA A 514 -24.14 -27.66 -8.63
CA ALA A 514 -24.82 -28.86 -9.12
C ALA A 514 -24.20 -29.45 -10.39
N ASP A 515 -23.47 -28.65 -11.17
CA ASP A 515 -22.69 -29.12 -12.32
C ASP A 515 -21.34 -29.72 -11.87
N PHE A 516 -20.67 -29.09 -10.90
CA PHE A 516 -19.42 -29.57 -10.31
C PHE A 516 -19.60 -30.90 -9.54
N GLU A 517 -20.64 -31.03 -8.72
CA GLU A 517 -20.99 -32.27 -8.00
C GLU A 517 -21.17 -33.46 -8.95
N ARG A 518 -21.86 -33.22 -10.08
CA ARG A 518 -22.09 -34.23 -11.13
C ARG A 518 -20.82 -34.58 -11.91
N ALA A 519 -19.89 -33.64 -12.07
CA ALA A 519 -18.60 -33.89 -12.72
C ALA A 519 -17.60 -34.64 -11.83
N HIS A 520 -17.74 -34.57 -10.50
CA HIS A 520 -16.78 -35.12 -9.53
C HIS A 520 -17.30 -36.31 -8.70
N SER A 521 -18.51 -36.80 -8.98
CA SER A 521 -19.06 -38.03 -8.37
C SER A 521 -18.99 -39.20 -9.34
N SER A 522 -18.31 -40.30 -8.98
CA SER A 522 -18.13 -41.48 -9.84
C SER A 522 -19.18 -42.58 -9.62
N ASP A 523 -19.43 -43.38 -10.67
CA ASP A 523 -20.54 -44.33 -10.85
C ASP A 523 -20.94 -45.26 -9.69
N ASP A 524 -22.26 -45.53 -9.64
CA ASP A 524 -23.04 -46.67 -9.12
C ASP A 524 -22.79 -47.25 -7.71
N CYS A 525 -21.62 -47.10 -7.10
CA CYS A 525 -21.31 -47.61 -5.75
C CYS A 525 -21.31 -46.53 -4.66
N GLY A 526 -21.31 -45.24 -5.03
CA GLY A 526 -21.52 -44.13 -4.09
C GLY A 526 -20.43 -43.96 -3.03
N HIS A 527 -19.16 -44.26 -3.37
CA HIS A 527 -18.05 -44.27 -2.41
C HIS A 527 -17.15 -43.03 -2.41
N ASP A 528 -17.23 -42.17 -3.43
CA ASP A 528 -16.65 -40.82 -3.45
C ASP A 528 -17.69 -39.87 -4.05
N GLN A 529 -18.53 -39.28 -3.18
CA GLN A 529 -19.45 -38.21 -3.54
C GLN A 529 -18.92 -36.87 -3.02
N VAL A 530 -18.84 -35.89 -3.92
CA VAL A 530 -18.63 -34.48 -3.56
C VAL A 530 -19.99 -33.83 -3.36
N ARG A 531 -20.12 -33.01 -2.31
CA ARG A 531 -21.24 -32.09 -2.08
C ARG A 531 -20.69 -30.67 -1.97
N VAL A 532 -21.45 -29.68 -2.42
CA VAL A 532 -21.10 -28.26 -2.30
C VAL A 532 -22.22 -27.54 -1.54
N THR A 533 -22.00 -27.33 -0.24
CA THR A 533 -22.95 -26.65 0.65
C THR A 533 -22.73 -25.13 0.59
N ILE A 534 -23.64 -24.41 -0.07
CA ILE A 534 -23.58 -22.94 -0.19
C ILE A 534 -24.35 -22.28 0.96
N THR A 535 -23.65 -21.48 1.76
CA THR A 535 -24.22 -20.56 2.75
C THR A 535 -24.11 -19.14 2.22
N ALA A 536 -25.25 -18.47 2.04
CA ALA A 536 -25.29 -17.11 1.52
C ALA A 536 -25.81 -16.12 2.58
N LEU A 537 -25.11 -15.00 2.78
CA LEU A 537 -25.49 -13.95 3.72
C LEU A 537 -26.16 -12.76 3.02
N SER A 538 -27.02 -12.06 3.76
CA SER A 538 -27.68 -10.82 3.33
C SER A 538 -26.74 -9.62 3.24
N SER A 539 -25.56 -9.65 3.89
CA SER A 539 -24.56 -8.59 3.86
C SER A 539 -23.15 -9.13 3.61
N ASP A 540 -22.48 -8.58 2.59
CA ASP A 540 -21.08 -8.90 2.28
C ASP A 540 -20.11 -8.33 3.34
N GLY A 541 -20.46 -7.19 3.94
CA GLY A 541 -19.73 -6.64 5.09
C GLY A 541 -19.81 -7.52 6.34
N LEU A 542 -20.94 -8.21 6.57
CA LEU A 542 -21.06 -9.22 7.63
C LEU A 542 -20.22 -10.47 7.33
N ALA A 543 -20.15 -10.90 6.06
CA ALA A 543 -19.27 -11.99 5.64
C ALA A 543 -17.79 -11.64 5.89
N GLN A 544 -17.35 -10.45 5.45
CA GLN A 544 -16.02 -9.90 5.71
C GLN A 544 -15.68 -9.91 7.20
N ARG A 545 -16.54 -9.32 8.05
CA ARG A 545 -16.31 -9.25 9.50
C ARG A 545 -16.15 -10.64 10.12
N ARG A 546 -17.02 -11.60 9.79
CA ARG A 546 -16.95 -12.97 10.34
C ARG A 546 -15.70 -13.76 9.91
N ILE A 547 -15.15 -13.48 8.72
CA ILE A 547 -13.87 -14.05 8.29
C ILE A 547 -12.70 -13.40 9.04
N ALA A 548 -12.72 -12.07 9.22
CA ALA A 548 -11.70 -11.34 9.96
C ALA A 548 -11.66 -11.73 11.46
N GLU A 549 -12.83 -11.81 12.10
CA GLU A 549 -13.08 -12.25 13.48
C GLU A 549 -12.84 -13.77 13.70
N GLN A 550 -12.27 -14.45 12.71
CA GLN A 550 -11.81 -15.84 12.78
C GLN A 550 -12.92 -16.89 13.03
N TRP A 551 -14.17 -16.54 12.70
CA TRP A 551 -15.35 -17.41 12.81
C TRP A 551 -15.47 -18.07 14.20
N PRO A 552 -15.91 -17.32 15.23
CA PRO A 552 -15.73 -17.69 16.64
C PRO A 552 -16.13 -19.13 16.97
N ASP A 553 -15.27 -19.84 17.69
CA ASP A 553 -15.44 -21.27 17.95
C ASP A 553 -16.71 -21.56 18.74
N SER A 554 -17.62 -22.34 18.14
CA SER A 554 -18.92 -22.74 18.70
C SER A 554 -18.81 -23.65 19.93
N THR A 555 -17.59 -23.97 20.38
CA THR A 555 -17.28 -24.71 21.61
C THR A 555 -16.85 -23.78 22.76
N ALA A 556 -16.60 -22.49 22.50
CA ALA A 556 -16.18 -21.50 23.49
C ALA A 556 -17.34 -21.06 24.40
N THR A 557 -17.77 -21.94 25.30
CA THR A 557 -18.70 -21.58 26.38
C THR A 557 -18.02 -20.60 27.34
N VAL A 558 -18.28 -19.30 27.16
CA VAL A 558 -17.77 -18.23 28.03
C VAL A 558 -18.40 -18.35 29.43
N ALA A 559 -17.73 -19.09 30.31
CA ALA A 559 -18.14 -19.36 31.68
C ALA A 559 -18.08 -18.07 32.53
N GLY A 560 -19.15 -17.27 32.44
CA GLY A 560 -19.28 -15.98 33.14
C GLY A 560 -19.97 -14.88 32.32
N ALA A 561 -20.32 -15.11 31.04
CA ALA A 561 -21.04 -14.13 30.23
C ALA A 561 -22.49 -13.91 30.69
N ASP A 562 -23.02 -12.72 30.43
CA ASP A 562 -24.44 -12.37 30.56
C ASP A 562 -25.30 -13.36 29.74
N PRO A 563 -26.37 -13.96 30.31
CA PRO A 563 -27.34 -14.77 29.57
C PRO A 563 -27.86 -14.13 28.27
N ALA A 564 -28.00 -12.79 28.20
CA ALA A 564 -28.40 -12.09 26.98
C ALA A 564 -27.29 -12.07 25.91
N ALA A 565 -26.03 -11.92 26.32
CA ALA A 565 -24.88 -12.02 25.42
C ALA A 565 -24.65 -13.46 24.95
N ALA A 566 -24.81 -14.45 25.84
CA ALA A 566 -24.75 -15.87 25.50
C ALA A 566 -25.88 -16.26 24.52
N ALA A 567 -27.10 -15.76 24.73
CA ALA A 567 -28.23 -15.99 23.82
C ALA A 567 -28.04 -15.32 22.44
N ARG A 568 -27.39 -14.14 22.39
CA ARG A 568 -26.97 -13.51 21.13
C ARG A 568 -25.93 -14.35 20.39
N ALA A 569 -24.83 -14.73 21.05
CA ALA A 569 -23.78 -15.55 20.45
C ALA A 569 -24.32 -16.92 19.96
N ASP A 570 -25.22 -17.56 20.71
CA ASP A 570 -25.88 -18.81 20.31
C ASP A 570 -26.81 -18.60 19.10
N ALA A 571 -27.58 -17.51 19.04
CA ALA A 571 -28.38 -17.16 17.86
C ALA A 571 -27.51 -16.83 16.63
N GLU A 572 -26.45 -16.05 16.80
CA GLU A 572 -25.51 -15.63 15.77
C GLU A 572 -24.64 -16.79 15.24
N SER A 573 -24.40 -17.79 16.08
CA SER A 573 -23.78 -19.09 15.75
C SER A 573 -24.74 -19.99 14.96
N ARG A 574 -26.02 -20.10 15.37
CA ARG A 574 -27.05 -20.83 14.62
C ARG A 574 -27.32 -20.22 13.24
N LEU A 575 -27.15 -18.90 13.11
CA LEU A 575 -27.19 -18.16 11.83
C LEU A 575 -25.88 -18.25 11.03
N ALA A 576 -24.78 -18.72 11.62
CA ALA A 576 -23.47 -18.81 10.94
C ALA A 576 -23.38 -20.02 9.99
N GLY A 577 -23.75 -21.20 10.50
CA GLY A 577 -23.30 -22.46 9.93
C GLY A 577 -21.84 -22.80 10.28
N PRO A 578 -21.32 -23.94 9.77
CA PRO A 578 -19.95 -24.36 10.00
C PRO A 578 -18.93 -23.44 9.29
N VAL A 579 -17.69 -23.42 9.80
CA VAL A 579 -16.55 -22.71 9.19
C VAL A 579 -16.45 -23.04 7.68
N PRO A 580 -16.43 -22.04 6.78
CA PRO A 580 -16.35 -22.28 5.33
C PRO A 580 -14.96 -22.74 4.85
N ASP A 581 -14.92 -23.42 3.71
CA ASP A 581 -13.71 -23.85 2.98
C ASP A 581 -13.39 -22.92 1.79
N VAL A 582 -14.39 -22.22 1.28
CA VAL A 582 -14.27 -21.22 0.20
C VAL A 582 -15.12 -20.01 0.57
N TRP A 583 -14.63 -18.80 0.29
CA TRP A 583 -15.39 -17.56 0.35
C TRP A 583 -15.44 -16.88 -1.02
N ILE A 584 -16.63 -16.44 -1.42
CA ILE A 584 -16.92 -15.76 -2.67
C ILE A 584 -17.67 -14.45 -2.35
N PRO A 585 -16.98 -13.35 -1.99
CA PRO A 585 -17.60 -12.04 -1.80
C PRO A 585 -18.03 -11.41 -3.14
N GLU A 586 -18.78 -10.30 -3.09
CA GLU A 586 -19.17 -9.56 -4.30
C GLU A 586 -17.98 -8.80 -4.94
N SER A 587 -16.90 -8.56 -4.18
CA SER A 587 -15.71 -7.86 -4.67
C SER A 587 -14.42 -8.27 -3.95
N SER A 588 -13.27 -8.15 -4.66
CA SER A 588 -11.92 -8.31 -4.11
C SER A 588 -11.65 -7.41 -2.91
N VAL A 589 -12.19 -6.19 -2.91
CA VAL A 589 -12.03 -5.20 -1.82
C VAL A 589 -12.44 -5.78 -0.46
N ARG A 590 -13.49 -6.62 -0.40
CA ARG A 590 -13.90 -7.27 0.87
C ARG A 590 -12.87 -8.29 1.36
N ALA A 591 -12.27 -9.06 0.46
CA ALA A 591 -11.21 -9.99 0.81
C ALA A 591 -9.94 -9.27 1.29
N GLU A 592 -9.61 -8.11 0.69
CA GLU A 592 -8.51 -7.27 1.17
C GLU A 592 -8.80 -6.64 2.53
N LEU A 593 -10.00 -6.06 2.73
CA LEU A 593 -10.43 -5.47 4.00
C LEU A 593 -10.37 -6.49 5.14
N ALA A 594 -10.86 -7.72 4.93
CA ALA A 594 -10.73 -8.80 5.92
C ALA A 594 -9.26 -9.11 6.23
N ARG A 595 -8.39 -9.16 5.21
CA ARG A 595 -6.94 -9.35 5.39
C ARG A 595 -6.28 -8.17 6.15
N SER A 596 -6.75 -6.94 5.95
CA SER A 596 -6.30 -5.75 6.68
C SER A 596 -6.62 -5.86 8.18
N THR A 597 -7.88 -6.14 8.53
CA THR A 597 -8.30 -6.34 9.93
C THR A 597 -7.50 -7.45 10.61
N MET A 598 -7.36 -8.62 9.97
CA MET A 598 -6.58 -9.75 10.52
C MET A 598 -5.09 -9.41 10.75
N ARG A 599 -4.50 -8.55 9.90
CA ARG A 599 -3.12 -8.05 10.09
C ARG A 599 -3.03 -7.13 11.32
N LYS A 600 -4.00 -6.21 11.49
CA LYS A 600 -4.05 -5.26 12.62
C LYS A 600 -4.22 -5.99 13.96
N ASP A 601 -5.08 -7.00 14.04
CA ASP A 601 -5.32 -7.79 15.26
C ASP A 601 -4.23 -8.82 15.57
N GLY A 602 -3.32 -9.09 14.60
CA GLY A 602 -2.23 -10.06 14.74
C GLY A 602 -2.67 -11.54 14.81
N THR A 603 -3.95 -11.83 14.63
CA THR A 603 -4.55 -13.17 14.77
C THR A 603 -4.41 -13.97 13.47
N ARG A 604 -4.29 -15.31 13.56
CA ARG A 604 -4.15 -16.19 12.36
C ARG A 604 -4.85 -17.53 12.53
N ARG A 605 -6.10 -17.63 12.05
CA ARG A 605 -6.84 -18.89 11.87
C ARG A 605 -7.01 -19.26 10.40
N PHE A 606 -7.38 -18.29 9.58
CA PHE A 606 -7.38 -18.42 8.13
C PHE A 606 -6.07 -17.85 7.57
N ASP A 607 -5.51 -18.51 6.56
CA ASP A 607 -4.53 -17.89 5.66
C ASP A 607 -5.27 -17.44 4.39
N LEU A 608 -5.42 -16.13 4.22
CA LEU A 608 -5.98 -15.50 3.04
C LEU A 608 -4.83 -15.23 2.06
N PRO A 609 -4.70 -15.97 0.94
CA PRO A 609 -3.50 -15.96 0.10
C PRO A 609 -3.10 -14.53 -0.29
N PRO A 610 -1.79 -14.19 -0.32
CA PRO A 610 -1.33 -12.84 -0.61
C PRO A 610 -1.81 -12.36 -1.98
N GLY A 611 -2.14 -11.08 -2.04
CA GLY A 611 -2.83 -10.47 -3.18
C GLY A 611 -3.77 -9.35 -2.74
N GLY A 612 -3.25 -8.13 -2.66
CA GLY A 612 -4.07 -7.02 -3.15
C GLY A 612 -4.32 -7.24 -4.64
N THR A 613 -5.50 -6.87 -5.14
CA THR A 613 -6.01 -7.01 -6.52
C THR A 613 -5.21 -7.96 -7.40
N VAL A 614 -5.63 -9.22 -7.51
CA VAL A 614 -5.04 -10.18 -8.45
C VAL A 614 -5.87 -10.19 -9.74
N PRO A 615 -5.42 -9.55 -10.85
CA PRO A 615 -5.98 -9.75 -12.19
C PRO A 615 -6.18 -11.24 -12.49
N GLY A 616 -7.39 -11.60 -12.91
CA GLY A 616 -7.75 -13.00 -13.22
C GLY A 616 -8.10 -13.89 -12.02
N SER A 617 -8.05 -13.41 -10.77
CA SER A 617 -8.59 -14.17 -9.62
C SER A 617 -10.13 -14.23 -9.61
N SER A 618 -10.76 -13.20 -10.18
CA SER A 618 -12.20 -13.07 -10.41
C SER A 618 -12.77 -14.23 -11.22
N ILE A 619 -13.96 -14.71 -10.84
CA ILE A 619 -14.74 -15.70 -11.61
C ILE A 619 -15.81 -15.03 -12.47
N ALA A 620 -16.18 -13.79 -12.15
CA ALA A 620 -17.33 -13.09 -12.69
C ALA A 620 -17.25 -11.58 -12.40
N THR A 621 -17.84 -10.76 -13.26
CA THR A 621 -17.95 -9.31 -13.09
C THR A 621 -19.39 -8.82 -13.29
N SER A 622 -19.73 -7.67 -12.72
CA SER A 622 -20.98 -6.94 -13.03
C SER A 622 -20.78 -5.43 -12.82
N PRO A 623 -20.89 -4.60 -13.87
CA PRO A 623 -20.61 -3.17 -13.76
C PRO A 623 -21.67 -2.46 -12.89
N LEU A 624 -21.28 -1.41 -12.16
CA LEU A 624 -22.26 -0.52 -11.56
C LEU A 624 -22.95 0.31 -12.65
N VAL A 625 -24.28 0.34 -12.58
CA VAL A 625 -25.17 1.11 -13.44
C VAL A 625 -26.10 1.96 -12.60
N LEU A 626 -26.57 3.05 -13.18
CA LEU A 626 -27.64 3.84 -12.60
C LEU A 626 -28.98 3.31 -13.14
N ALA A 627 -29.67 2.53 -12.30
CA ALA A 627 -30.93 1.89 -12.60
C ALA A 627 -32.09 2.84 -12.33
N VAL A 628 -32.89 3.11 -13.36
CA VAL A 628 -33.88 4.20 -13.36
C VAL A 628 -35.22 3.72 -13.92
N PRO A 629 -36.37 4.28 -13.50
CA PRO A 629 -37.67 3.92 -14.05
C PRO A 629 -37.69 4.02 -15.58
N GLU A 630 -38.27 3.03 -16.26
CA GLU A 630 -38.31 2.98 -17.72
C GLU A 630 -39.09 4.19 -18.33
N ALA A 631 -39.97 4.81 -17.55
CA ALA A 631 -40.64 6.08 -17.87
C ALA A 631 -39.66 7.27 -17.91
N ASP A 632 -38.93 7.52 -16.81
CA ASP A 632 -37.91 8.58 -16.70
C ASP A 632 -36.76 8.37 -17.70
N ALA A 633 -36.45 7.12 -18.07
CA ALA A 633 -35.31 6.73 -18.89
C ALA A 633 -35.35 7.20 -20.37
N ALA A 634 -36.33 8.02 -20.76
CA ALA A 634 -36.35 8.73 -22.04
C ALA A 634 -35.56 10.05 -22.00
N ASP A 635 -35.55 10.74 -20.84
CA ASP A 635 -34.89 12.04 -20.66
C ASP A 635 -33.37 11.91 -20.34
N VAL A 636 -32.87 10.68 -20.34
CA VAL A 636 -31.55 10.31 -19.83
C VAL A 636 -30.65 9.83 -20.96
N ARG A 637 -29.39 10.30 -20.95
CA ARG A 637 -28.34 9.79 -21.85
C ARG A 637 -28.10 8.31 -21.59
N ALA A 638 -27.78 7.55 -22.63
CA ALA A 638 -27.46 6.12 -22.51
C ALA A 638 -26.25 5.82 -21.60
N SER A 639 -25.40 6.83 -21.37
CA SER A 639 -24.32 6.81 -20.39
C SER A 639 -24.11 8.17 -19.74
N LEU A 640 -23.59 8.17 -18.52
CA LEU A 640 -23.30 9.36 -17.70
C LEU A 640 -21.95 9.19 -17.00
N SER A 641 -21.18 10.27 -16.81
CA SER A 641 -20.05 10.24 -15.87
C SER A 641 -20.55 10.37 -14.42
N TRP A 642 -19.75 9.91 -13.44
CA TRP A 642 -20.10 10.07 -12.02
C TRP A 642 -20.37 11.53 -11.63
N GLN A 643 -19.60 12.49 -12.15
CA GLN A 643 -19.86 13.92 -11.97
C GLN A 643 -21.19 14.38 -12.62
N GLN A 644 -21.62 13.76 -13.72
CA GLN A 644 -22.94 14.03 -14.31
C GLN A 644 -24.09 13.43 -13.48
N VAL A 645 -23.84 12.34 -12.74
CA VAL A 645 -24.81 11.79 -11.76
C VAL A 645 -25.02 12.78 -10.60
N LEU A 646 -23.94 13.37 -10.08
CA LEU A 646 -24.02 14.40 -9.03
C LEU A 646 -24.86 15.64 -9.42
N ASN A 647 -24.93 15.92 -10.72
CA ASN A 647 -25.65 17.05 -11.28
C ASN A 647 -27.07 16.70 -11.78
N GLN A 648 -27.56 15.48 -11.56
CA GLN A 648 -28.97 15.15 -11.82
C GLN A 648 -29.88 15.67 -10.70
N PRO A 649 -31.16 15.98 -10.97
CA PRO A 649 -32.14 16.31 -9.93
C PRO A 649 -32.61 15.09 -9.12
N TRP A 650 -31.84 14.00 -9.13
CA TRP A 650 -32.29 12.68 -8.72
C TRP A 650 -31.98 12.37 -7.26
N THR A 651 -32.99 11.83 -6.56
CA THR A 651 -32.77 11.19 -5.27
C THR A 651 -32.18 9.80 -5.51
N ILE A 652 -30.98 9.57 -4.99
CA ILE A 652 -30.30 8.27 -5.05
C ILE A 652 -30.17 7.71 -3.63
N PRO A 653 -30.90 6.64 -3.28
CA PRO A 653 -30.64 5.85 -2.09
C PRO A 653 -29.25 5.23 -2.18
N ARG A 654 -28.56 5.14 -1.03
CA ARG A 654 -27.22 4.54 -0.95
C ARG A 654 -27.15 3.71 0.31
N ALA A 655 -26.72 2.46 0.15
CA ALA A 655 -26.55 1.55 1.26
C ALA A 655 -25.26 1.81 2.03
N ASP A 656 -25.24 1.41 3.29
CA ASP A 656 -24.08 1.65 4.16
C ASP A 656 -22.81 0.93 3.63
N PRO A 657 -21.69 1.64 3.38
CA PRO A 657 -20.47 1.07 2.85
C PRO A 657 -19.81 0.04 3.78
N ARG A 658 -20.11 0.05 5.08
CA ARG A 658 -19.66 -1.01 6.01
C ARG A 658 -20.31 -2.35 5.68
N ASN A 659 -21.58 -2.35 5.26
CA ASN A 659 -22.42 -3.54 5.14
C ASN A 659 -22.68 -3.98 3.68
N SER A 660 -22.71 -3.06 2.72
CA SER A 660 -22.91 -3.34 1.29
C SER A 660 -21.67 -3.05 0.45
N THR A 661 -21.23 -4.00 -0.37
CA THR A 661 -20.17 -3.80 -1.37
C THR A 661 -20.59 -2.79 -2.44
N THR A 662 -21.85 -2.82 -2.86
CA THR A 662 -22.40 -1.78 -3.75
C THR A 662 -22.38 -0.40 -3.09
N GLY A 663 -22.74 -0.30 -1.80
CA GLY A 663 -22.68 0.95 -1.02
C GLY A 663 -21.26 1.52 -0.92
N LEU A 664 -20.27 0.66 -0.69
CA LEU A 664 -18.84 1.00 -0.64
C LEU A 664 -18.33 1.57 -1.97
N LEU A 665 -18.50 0.80 -3.04
CA LEU A 665 -18.05 1.19 -4.39
C LEU A 665 -18.75 2.47 -4.88
N THR A 666 -20.04 2.61 -4.59
CA THR A 666 -20.83 3.82 -4.91
C THR A 666 -20.35 5.04 -4.13
N THR A 667 -20.09 4.90 -2.82
CA THR A 667 -19.65 6.03 -1.99
C THR A 667 -18.25 6.49 -2.37
N TYR A 668 -17.33 5.55 -2.63
CA TYR A 668 -16.00 5.85 -3.17
C TYR A 668 -16.07 6.59 -4.52
N ALA A 669 -16.83 6.08 -5.48
CA ALA A 669 -16.91 6.68 -6.82
C ALA A 669 -17.64 8.03 -6.85
N LEU A 670 -18.60 8.27 -5.95
CA LEU A 670 -19.22 9.59 -5.77
C LEU A 670 -18.27 10.59 -5.08
N TYR A 671 -17.50 10.15 -4.08
CA TYR A 671 -16.50 10.97 -3.39
C TYR A 671 -15.39 11.42 -4.36
N GLN A 672 -14.81 10.48 -5.12
CA GLN A 672 -13.79 10.76 -6.14
C GLN A 672 -14.30 11.61 -7.31
N ALA A 673 -15.62 11.73 -7.49
CA ALA A 673 -16.25 12.56 -8.53
C ALA A 673 -16.76 13.92 -8.02
N ALA A 674 -16.61 14.22 -6.73
CA ALA A 674 -16.98 15.49 -6.15
C ALA A 674 -16.08 16.63 -6.67
N PRO A 675 -16.62 17.82 -6.94
CA PRO A 675 -15.81 18.98 -7.36
C PRO A 675 -14.94 19.53 -6.22
N ASP A 676 -15.37 19.39 -4.97
CA ASP A 676 -14.74 19.97 -3.79
C ASP A 676 -15.08 19.14 -2.53
N ASP A 677 -14.33 19.36 -1.45
CA ASP A 677 -14.48 18.59 -0.20
C ASP A 677 -15.84 18.81 0.47
N ALA A 678 -16.50 19.96 0.31
CA ALA A 678 -17.82 20.24 0.88
C ALA A 678 -18.94 19.52 0.10
N ALA A 679 -18.80 19.39 -1.23
CA ALA A 679 -19.62 18.51 -2.04
C ALA A 679 -19.37 17.04 -1.69
N ALA A 680 -18.13 16.65 -1.39
CA ALA A 680 -17.78 15.30 -0.94
C ALA A 680 -18.39 14.98 0.44
N GLU A 681 -18.33 15.89 1.42
CA GLU A 681 -19.01 15.77 2.72
C GLU A 681 -20.54 15.71 2.57
N LYS A 682 -21.12 16.52 1.68
CA LYS A 682 -22.54 16.45 1.32
C LYS A 682 -22.90 15.07 0.74
N LEU A 683 -21.95 14.41 0.09
CA LEU A 683 -22.00 13.03 -0.39
C LEU A 683 -21.55 11.98 0.65
N LEU A 684 -21.34 12.34 1.92
CA LEU A 684 -21.18 11.40 3.03
C LEU A 684 -22.38 11.43 4.00
N ARG A 685 -23.36 12.30 3.75
CA ARG A 685 -24.62 12.37 4.50
C ARG A 685 -25.53 11.15 4.23
N PRO A 686 -26.31 10.68 5.23
CA PRO A 686 -27.23 9.55 5.07
C PRO A 686 -28.39 9.88 4.12
N SER A 687 -28.26 9.41 2.88
CA SER A 687 -29.39 9.14 1.98
C SER A 687 -30.28 8.03 2.55
N ARG A 688 -31.57 7.99 2.18
CA ARG A 688 -32.59 7.08 2.73
C ARG A 688 -32.45 5.57 2.38
N GLY A 689 -31.25 5.09 2.07
CA GLY A 689 -31.02 3.67 1.77
C GLY A 689 -30.90 2.82 3.04
N GLY A 690 -31.21 1.53 2.94
CA GLY A 690 -30.98 0.54 4.00
C GLY A 690 -29.54 0.02 4.07
N ASP A 691 -29.31 -1.09 4.77
CA ASP A 691 -28.00 -1.77 4.79
C ASP A 691 -27.59 -2.39 3.44
N ASP A 692 -28.53 -2.54 2.50
CA ASP A 692 -28.34 -3.20 1.21
C ASP A 692 -29.29 -2.63 0.14
N PRO A 693 -28.83 -2.26 -1.06
CA PRO A 693 -29.68 -1.65 -2.09
C PRO A 693 -30.73 -2.61 -2.66
N ARG A 694 -30.59 -3.93 -2.46
CA ARG A 694 -31.60 -4.93 -2.84
C ARG A 694 -32.85 -4.84 -1.97
N VAL A 695 -32.70 -4.37 -0.72
CA VAL A 695 -33.83 -4.01 0.15
C VAL A 695 -34.55 -2.78 -0.42
N ASP A 696 -33.81 -1.74 -0.81
CA ASP A 696 -34.37 -0.53 -1.43
C ASP A 696 -35.12 -0.86 -2.74
N LEU A 697 -34.52 -1.70 -3.60
CA LEU A 697 -35.16 -2.23 -4.81
C LEU A 697 -36.42 -3.07 -4.49
N CYS A 698 -36.38 -3.92 -3.47
CA CYS A 698 -37.56 -4.70 -3.08
C CYS A 698 -38.69 -3.81 -2.54
N GLN A 699 -38.39 -2.80 -1.73
CA GLN A 699 -39.36 -1.80 -1.28
C GLN A 699 -39.96 -1.05 -2.48
N TYR A 700 -39.15 -0.68 -3.47
CA TYR A 700 -39.60 -0.04 -4.70
C TYR A 700 -40.52 -0.96 -5.55
N LYS A 701 -40.21 -2.26 -5.65
CA LYS A 701 -41.10 -3.27 -6.26
C LYS A 701 -42.47 -3.29 -5.57
N LEU A 702 -42.49 -3.33 -4.24
CA LEU A 702 -43.67 -3.58 -3.40
C LEU A 702 -44.49 -2.34 -3.03
N ALA A 703 -44.01 -1.13 -3.30
CA ALA A 703 -44.66 0.12 -2.90
C ALA A 703 -46.15 0.16 -3.34
N ALA A 704 -47.04 0.63 -2.48
CA ALA A 704 -48.47 0.77 -2.81
C ALA A 704 -48.79 2.10 -3.53
N THR A 705 -47.88 3.07 -3.49
CA THR A 705 -48.03 4.39 -4.13
C THR A 705 -47.36 4.41 -5.51
N GLU A 706 -47.70 5.41 -6.32
CA GLU A 706 -46.90 5.76 -7.49
C GLU A 706 -45.43 6.05 -7.08
N PRO A 707 -44.45 5.76 -7.95
CA PRO A 707 -43.05 6.04 -7.66
C PRO A 707 -42.82 7.57 -7.58
N PRO A 708 -41.89 8.06 -6.74
CA PRO A 708 -41.43 9.43 -6.84
C PRO A 708 -40.82 9.68 -8.22
N GLU A 709 -41.17 10.81 -8.84
CA GLU A 709 -40.38 11.36 -9.96
C GLU A 709 -38.91 11.47 -9.52
N HIS A 710 -37.97 11.26 -10.45
CA HIS A 710 -36.55 11.52 -10.20
C HIS A 710 -35.94 10.64 -9.10
N LEU A 711 -36.34 9.36 -9.03
CA LEU A 711 -35.73 8.33 -8.19
C LEU A 711 -34.82 7.42 -9.03
N GLY A 712 -33.58 7.21 -8.59
CA GLY A 712 -32.64 6.29 -9.26
C GLY A 712 -31.80 5.49 -8.26
N PHE A 713 -31.35 4.31 -8.64
CA PHE A 713 -30.57 3.40 -7.79
C PHE A 713 -29.22 3.10 -8.44
N ILE A 714 -28.11 3.30 -7.73
CA ILE A 714 -26.79 2.85 -8.20
C ILE A 714 -26.59 1.41 -7.73
N VAL A 715 -26.58 0.48 -8.67
CA VAL A 715 -26.54 -0.97 -8.41
C VAL A 715 -25.75 -1.71 -9.50
N PRO A 716 -25.24 -2.92 -9.23
CA PRO A 716 -24.74 -3.82 -10.27
C PRO A 716 -25.79 -4.08 -11.33
N GLU A 717 -25.39 -4.17 -12.60
CA GLU A 717 -26.30 -4.50 -13.71
C GLU A 717 -27.06 -5.82 -13.47
N LYS A 718 -26.41 -6.78 -12.80
CA LYS A 718 -27.05 -8.01 -12.30
C LYS A 718 -28.32 -7.73 -11.49
N TYR A 719 -28.33 -6.75 -10.60
CA TYR A 719 -29.48 -6.49 -9.72
C TYR A 719 -30.66 -5.92 -10.52
N VAL A 720 -30.38 -5.18 -11.60
CA VAL A 720 -31.38 -4.72 -12.57
C VAL A 720 -31.95 -5.89 -13.37
N ALA A 721 -31.10 -6.83 -13.78
CA ALA A 721 -31.52 -8.05 -14.47
C ALA A 721 -32.34 -8.97 -13.55
N ASP A 722 -31.92 -9.15 -12.30
CA ASP A 722 -32.64 -9.92 -11.28
C ASP A 722 -34.00 -9.29 -10.97
N TYR A 723 -34.05 -7.98 -10.72
CA TYR A 723 -35.28 -7.20 -10.52
C TYR A 723 -36.25 -7.37 -11.69
N ASN A 724 -35.85 -7.05 -12.92
CA ASN A 724 -36.74 -7.07 -14.10
C ASN A 724 -37.19 -8.47 -14.52
N ALA A 725 -36.38 -9.50 -14.24
CA ALA A 725 -36.75 -10.89 -14.46
C ALA A 725 -37.67 -11.46 -13.37
N GLY A 726 -37.87 -10.74 -12.28
CA GLY A 726 -38.59 -11.25 -11.11
C GLY A 726 -37.82 -12.35 -10.39
N ARG A 727 -36.49 -12.29 -10.33
CA ARG A 727 -35.69 -13.20 -9.48
C ARG A 727 -35.67 -12.67 -8.02
N PRO A 728 -35.49 -13.54 -7.01
CA PRO A 728 -35.39 -13.10 -5.62
C PRO A 728 -34.22 -12.13 -5.43
N LEU A 729 -34.46 -11.04 -4.70
CA LEU A 729 -33.44 -10.03 -4.36
C LEU A 729 -32.88 -10.22 -2.93
N GLY A 730 -33.53 -11.07 -2.12
CA GLY A 730 -33.20 -11.39 -0.74
C GLY A 730 -34.29 -12.29 -0.14
N GLU A 731 -34.02 -12.92 1.00
CA GLU A 731 -34.95 -13.89 1.60
C GLU A 731 -36.30 -13.26 2.02
N ASP A 732 -36.29 -11.99 2.44
CA ASP A 732 -37.50 -11.22 2.78
C ASP A 732 -38.24 -10.63 1.56
N CYS A 733 -37.80 -10.88 0.32
CA CYS A 733 -38.41 -10.31 -0.89
C CYS A 733 -39.38 -11.31 -1.58
N PRO A 734 -40.72 -11.12 -1.49
CA PRO A 734 -41.69 -12.12 -1.91
C PRO A 734 -41.85 -12.26 -3.43
N THR A 735 -42.13 -13.52 -3.79
CA THR A 735 -42.52 -14.12 -5.09
C THR A 735 -41.71 -13.75 -6.35
N PRO A 736 -41.38 -14.76 -7.19
CA PRO A 736 -40.66 -14.56 -8.44
C PRO A 736 -41.58 -14.06 -9.57
N GLU A 737 -42.21 -12.91 -9.35
CA GLU A 737 -42.99 -12.18 -10.34
C GLU A 737 -42.20 -10.93 -10.79
N PRO A 738 -42.22 -10.57 -12.10
CA PRO A 738 -41.65 -9.32 -12.59
C PRO A 738 -42.26 -8.08 -11.91
N PRO A 739 -41.58 -6.91 -11.95
CA PRO A 739 -42.17 -5.65 -11.51
C PRO A 739 -43.40 -5.29 -12.37
N PRO A 740 -44.41 -4.60 -11.79
CA PRO A 740 -45.56 -4.12 -12.55
C PRO A 740 -45.16 -3.09 -13.61
N ASP A 741 -46.02 -2.93 -14.62
CA ASP A 741 -45.82 -1.95 -15.70
C ASP A 741 -45.56 -0.54 -15.12
N GLY A 742 -44.60 0.17 -15.72
CA GLY A 742 -44.12 1.47 -15.23
C GLY A 742 -43.06 1.42 -14.13
N ARG A 743 -42.84 0.27 -13.46
CA ARG A 743 -41.75 0.09 -12.47
C ARG A 743 -40.53 -0.68 -12.98
N ARG A 744 -40.55 -1.15 -14.23
CA ARG A 744 -39.35 -1.72 -14.86
C ARG A 744 -38.20 -0.72 -14.82
N LEU A 745 -36.99 -1.22 -14.55
CA LEU A 745 -35.79 -0.41 -14.42
C LEU A 745 -34.91 -0.55 -15.67
N LYS A 746 -34.47 0.56 -16.24
CA LYS A 746 -33.47 0.59 -17.31
C LYS A 746 -32.11 0.93 -16.73
N ALA A 747 -31.08 0.17 -17.11
CA ALA A 747 -29.70 0.46 -16.74
C ALA A 747 -29.14 1.61 -17.59
N VAL A 748 -28.47 2.56 -16.94
CA VAL A 748 -27.67 3.62 -17.58
C VAL A 748 -26.20 3.40 -17.21
N THR A 749 -25.33 3.30 -18.22
CA THR A 749 -23.91 2.99 -18.03
C THR A 749 -23.17 4.15 -17.36
N LEU A 750 -22.40 3.86 -16.30
CA LEU A 750 -21.57 4.86 -15.64
C LEU A 750 -20.14 4.88 -16.22
N LEU A 751 -19.58 6.09 -16.36
CA LEU A 751 -18.29 6.35 -17.01
C LEU A 751 -17.32 7.11 -16.10
N GLY A 752 -16.02 6.95 -16.36
CA GLY A 752 -14.93 7.71 -15.73
C GLY A 752 -14.26 7.00 -14.56
N LEU A 753 -15.02 6.28 -13.73
CA LEU A 753 -14.49 5.39 -12.69
C LEU A 753 -15.15 4.00 -12.84
N PRO A 754 -14.38 2.93 -13.10
CA PRO A 754 -14.91 1.60 -13.38
C PRO A 754 -15.13 0.80 -12.10
N ALA A 755 -16.06 1.27 -11.28
CA ALA A 755 -16.56 0.52 -10.14
C ALA A 755 -17.47 -0.62 -10.61
N ALA A 756 -17.16 -1.85 -10.21
CA ALA A 756 -17.89 -3.05 -10.60
C ALA A 756 -17.78 -4.12 -9.51
N LEU A 757 -18.74 -5.06 -9.47
CA LEU A 757 -18.50 -6.32 -8.79
C LEU A 757 -17.42 -7.08 -9.56
N ASP A 758 -16.41 -7.59 -8.84
CA ASP A 758 -15.29 -8.35 -9.40
C ASP A 758 -15.09 -9.72 -8.72
N VAL A 759 -16.13 -10.21 -8.04
CA VAL A 759 -16.39 -11.58 -7.54
C VAL A 759 -15.17 -12.54 -7.60
N PRO A 760 -14.28 -12.53 -6.58
CA PRO A 760 -13.17 -13.47 -6.49
C PRO A 760 -13.60 -14.80 -5.88
N CYS A 761 -12.90 -15.89 -6.20
CA CYS A 761 -13.04 -17.16 -5.49
C CYS A 761 -11.81 -17.38 -4.59
N VAL A 762 -12.03 -17.29 -3.27
CA VAL A 762 -10.99 -17.31 -2.23
C VAL A 762 -11.05 -18.64 -1.47
N PRO A 763 -10.16 -19.61 -1.74
CA PRO A 763 -10.06 -20.82 -0.94
C PRO A 763 -9.50 -20.46 0.45
N LEU A 764 -10.17 -20.90 1.50
CA LEU A 764 -9.80 -20.66 2.88
C LEU A 764 -9.00 -21.84 3.41
N SER A 765 -7.75 -21.61 3.82
CA SER A 765 -6.97 -22.63 4.52
C SER A 765 -6.92 -22.35 6.01
N THR A 766 -7.17 -23.38 6.84
CA THR A 766 -7.12 -23.28 8.30
C THR A 766 -5.74 -23.67 8.81
N THR A 767 -5.16 -22.83 9.66
CA THR A 767 -3.82 -23.03 10.25
C THR A 767 -3.79 -24.29 11.10
N GLY A 768 -2.91 -25.25 10.76
CA GLY A 768 -2.76 -26.50 11.49
C GLY A 768 -3.69 -27.64 11.06
N SER A 769 -4.49 -27.46 10.01
CA SER A 769 -5.17 -28.60 9.35
C SER A 769 -4.21 -29.32 8.40
N ASP A 770 -4.05 -30.64 8.57
CA ASP A 770 -3.31 -31.51 7.64
C ASP A 770 -4.14 -31.92 6.41
N ASP A 771 -5.41 -31.49 6.28
CA ASP A 771 -6.28 -31.95 5.20
C ASP A 771 -6.02 -31.23 3.85
N ASP A 772 -4.95 -31.64 3.20
CA ASP A 772 -4.64 -31.30 1.82
C ASP A 772 -5.71 -31.74 0.82
N ARG A 773 -6.61 -32.69 1.15
CA ARG A 773 -7.69 -33.10 0.26
C ARG A 773 -8.73 -31.98 0.16
N GLN A 774 -9.16 -31.44 1.30
CA GLN A 774 -10.10 -30.31 1.33
C GLN A 774 -9.50 -29.07 0.67
N ARG A 775 -8.21 -28.77 0.92
CA ARG A 775 -7.49 -27.68 0.21
C ARG A 775 -7.50 -27.85 -1.31
N ARG A 776 -7.24 -29.06 -1.83
CA ARG A 776 -7.28 -29.36 -3.27
C ARG A 776 -8.70 -29.27 -3.84
N LEU A 777 -9.72 -29.71 -3.09
CA LEU A 777 -11.12 -29.63 -3.51
C LEU A 777 -11.61 -28.18 -3.62
N ALA A 778 -11.26 -27.34 -2.65
CA ALA A 778 -11.54 -25.90 -2.66
C ALA A 778 -10.89 -25.18 -3.86
N ALA A 779 -9.61 -25.48 -4.14
CA ALA A 779 -8.92 -24.94 -5.32
C ALA A 779 -9.56 -25.41 -6.64
N ALA A 780 -9.85 -26.71 -6.76
CA ALA A 780 -10.48 -27.29 -7.95
C ALA A 780 -11.88 -26.70 -8.22
N PHE A 781 -12.66 -26.36 -7.18
CA PHE A 781 -13.93 -25.68 -7.33
C PHE A 781 -13.78 -24.25 -7.85
N CYS A 782 -12.81 -23.48 -7.32
CA CYS A 782 -12.51 -22.15 -7.85
C CYS A 782 -12.05 -22.19 -9.32
N ASP A 783 -11.20 -23.15 -9.69
CA ASP A 783 -10.73 -23.27 -11.08
C ASP A 783 -11.81 -23.80 -12.03
N TYR A 784 -12.74 -24.62 -11.53
CA TYR A 784 -13.97 -24.96 -12.25
C TYR A 784 -14.85 -23.73 -12.49
N LEU A 785 -15.08 -22.87 -11.49
CA LEU A 785 -15.81 -21.61 -11.67
C LEU A 785 -15.13 -20.68 -12.69
N ARG A 786 -13.79 -20.63 -12.71
CA ARG A 786 -13.00 -19.94 -13.75
C ARG A 786 -13.08 -20.57 -15.14
N SER A 787 -13.68 -21.75 -15.30
CA SER A 787 -13.70 -22.51 -16.56
C SER A 787 -15.09 -23.10 -16.89
N GLY A 788 -15.39 -24.31 -16.45
CA GLY A 788 -16.64 -25.03 -16.74
C GLY A 788 -17.89 -24.40 -16.13
N GLY A 789 -17.76 -23.67 -15.01
CA GLY A 789 -18.87 -23.01 -14.33
C GLY A 789 -19.33 -21.69 -14.96
N ARG A 790 -18.59 -21.16 -15.96
CA ARG A 790 -18.87 -19.84 -16.57
C ARG A 790 -20.28 -19.71 -17.11
N ASP A 791 -20.80 -20.74 -17.77
CA ASP A 791 -22.14 -20.70 -18.39
C ASP A 791 -23.25 -20.58 -17.34
N ALA A 792 -23.07 -21.16 -16.15
CA ALA A 792 -24.01 -21.06 -15.05
C ALA A 792 -24.03 -19.65 -14.41
N LEU A 793 -22.87 -18.98 -14.35
CA LEU A 793 -22.72 -17.60 -13.89
C LEU A 793 -23.29 -16.60 -14.93
N LEU A 794 -22.99 -16.80 -16.21
CA LEU A 794 -23.57 -16.04 -17.34
C LEU A 794 -25.10 -16.06 -17.33
N GLN A 795 -25.70 -17.22 -17.08
CA GLN A 795 -27.16 -17.36 -16.93
C GLN A 795 -27.74 -16.60 -15.72
N ASP A 796 -26.92 -16.17 -14.76
CA ASP A 796 -27.32 -15.38 -13.60
C ASP A 796 -27.18 -13.87 -13.80
N GLY A 797 -26.73 -13.42 -14.98
CA GLY A 797 -26.43 -12.01 -15.26
C GLY A 797 -25.05 -11.55 -14.78
N LEU A 798 -24.09 -12.47 -14.68
CA LEU A 798 -22.68 -12.16 -14.42
C LEU A 798 -21.86 -12.25 -15.71
N ASP A 799 -21.17 -11.18 -16.06
CA ASP A 799 -20.24 -11.15 -17.19
C ASP A 799 -18.97 -11.97 -16.86
N PRO A 800 -18.36 -12.68 -17.83
CA PRO A 800 -17.01 -13.23 -17.63
C PRO A 800 -16.01 -12.08 -17.38
N PRO A 801 -14.98 -12.29 -16.54
CA PRO A 801 -13.96 -11.27 -16.30
C PRO A 801 -13.29 -10.86 -17.62
N LYS A 802 -13.19 -9.55 -17.84
CA LYS A 802 -12.55 -8.96 -19.03
C LYS A 802 -11.04 -8.95 -18.80
N ASN A 803 -10.25 -9.44 -19.76
CA ASN A 803 -8.79 -9.54 -19.69
C ASN A 803 -8.09 -8.17 -19.91
N ASP A 804 -8.57 -7.12 -19.26
CA ASP A 804 -8.16 -5.73 -19.47
C ASP A 804 -8.19 -5.00 -18.12
N ASP A 805 -7.19 -4.16 -17.84
CA ASP A 805 -6.96 -3.52 -16.52
C ASP A 805 -7.95 -2.37 -16.23
N THR A 806 -9.14 -2.46 -16.84
CA THR A 806 -10.19 -1.45 -16.91
C THR A 806 -11.26 -1.61 -15.82
N VAL A 807 -11.13 -2.56 -14.90
CA VAL A 807 -11.87 -2.59 -13.63
C VAL A 807 -10.87 -2.36 -12.49
N ARG A 808 -10.96 -1.19 -11.85
CA ARG A 808 -10.10 -0.78 -10.72
C ARG A 808 -10.99 -0.27 -9.60
N ASN A 809 -11.38 -1.20 -8.73
CA ASN A 809 -12.04 -0.90 -7.46
C ASN A 809 -11.03 -0.25 -6.47
N PRO A 810 -11.49 0.46 -5.41
CA PRO A 810 -10.61 1.04 -4.39
C PRO A 810 -9.73 -0.01 -3.72
N SER A 811 -8.51 0.36 -3.31
CA SER A 811 -7.70 -0.49 -2.43
C SER A 811 -8.38 -0.66 -1.07
N ALA A 812 -8.00 -1.68 -0.28
CA ALA A 812 -8.44 -1.78 1.12
C ALA A 812 -8.25 -0.48 1.91
N VAL A 813 -7.18 0.29 1.66
CA VAL A 813 -6.93 1.54 2.40
C VAL A 813 -7.89 2.66 1.97
N ASP A 814 -8.17 2.80 0.67
CA ASP A 814 -9.17 3.77 0.19
C ASP A 814 -10.58 3.38 0.68
N ALA A 815 -10.86 2.08 0.77
CA ALA A 815 -12.11 1.55 1.28
C ALA A 815 -12.25 1.72 2.81
N GLU A 816 -11.18 1.55 3.59
CA GLU A 816 -11.12 1.91 5.01
C GLU A 816 -11.35 3.41 5.20
N ALA A 817 -10.64 4.27 4.46
CA ALA A 817 -10.80 5.72 4.54
C ALA A 817 -12.24 6.18 4.21
N VAL A 818 -12.88 5.61 3.19
CA VAL A 818 -14.30 5.87 2.89
C VAL A 818 -15.21 5.39 4.01
N ILE A 819 -14.96 4.20 4.58
CA ILE A 819 -15.73 3.65 5.69
C ILE A 819 -15.59 4.50 6.96
N ASP A 820 -14.39 4.96 7.29
CA ASP A 820 -14.10 5.73 8.50
C ASP A 820 -14.60 7.17 8.40
N THR A 821 -14.54 7.77 7.21
CA THR A 821 -15.10 9.11 6.95
C THR A 821 -16.64 9.07 6.95
N TRP A 822 -17.26 8.07 6.31
CA TRP A 822 -18.70 7.81 6.39
C TRP A 822 -19.16 7.59 7.85
N THR A 823 -18.46 6.71 8.56
CA THR A 823 -18.68 6.42 9.99
C THR A 823 -18.61 7.70 10.83
N SER A 824 -17.62 8.55 10.56
CA SER A 824 -17.44 9.81 11.29
C SER A 824 -18.53 10.83 10.98
N ALA A 825 -19.01 10.90 9.73
CA ALA A 825 -20.16 11.73 9.35
C ALA A 825 -21.50 11.25 9.94
N GLN A 826 -21.58 10.00 10.42
CA GLN A 826 -22.77 9.42 11.06
C GLN A 826 -22.77 9.44 12.60
N ARG A 827 -21.71 9.89 13.27
CA ARG A 827 -21.68 9.90 14.75
C ARG A 827 -22.77 10.85 15.30
N PRO A 828 -23.69 10.38 16.17
CA PRO A 828 -24.68 11.24 16.79
C PRO A 828 -24.01 12.19 17.81
N TYR A 829 -24.46 13.43 17.85
CA TYR A 829 -23.96 14.45 18.77
C TYR A 829 -24.79 14.54 20.04
N ARG A 830 -24.14 14.76 21.19
CA ARG A 830 -24.78 15.04 22.48
C ARG A 830 -24.40 16.43 22.94
N VAL A 831 -25.26 17.40 22.62
CA VAL A 831 -25.01 18.82 22.82
C VAL A 831 -25.63 19.29 24.13
N LEU A 832 -24.80 19.74 25.07
CA LEU A 832 -25.24 20.45 26.26
C LEU A 832 -24.93 21.94 26.12
N LEU A 833 -25.97 22.76 26.08
CA LEU A 833 -25.86 24.22 26.10
C LEU A 833 -25.82 24.72 27.56
N ALA A 834 -24.85 25.55 27.92
CA ALA A 834 -24.79 26.23 29.21
C ALA A 834 -24.84 27.76 29.01
N MET A 835 -25.92 28.38 29.49
CA MET A 835 -26.19 29.81 29.29
C MET A 835 -25.94 30.61 30.57
N ASP A 836 -25.10 31.63 30.48
CA ASP A 836 -24.84 32.53 31.60
C ASP A 836 -26.08 33.39 31.93
N VAL A 837 -26.38 33.54 33.23
CA VAL A 837 -27.47 34.35 33.78
C VAL A 837 -27.00 35.15 35.01
N SER A 838 -25.72 35.46 35.11
CA SER A 838 -25.08 36.32 36.12
C SER A 838 -25.60 37.78 36.11
N GLY A 839 -25.09 38.61 37.03
CA GLY A 839 -25.38 40.04 37.08
C GLY A 839 -24.81 40.84 35.91
N SER A 840 -23.64 40.47 35.39
CA SER A 840 -23.00 41.11 34.24
C SER A 840 -23.80 40.91 32.94
N MET A 841 -24.52 39.79 32.83
CA MET A 841 -25.41 39.49 31.70
C MET A 841 -26.62 40.46 31.55
N LYS A 842 -26.86 41.35 32.53
CA LYS A 842 -27.81 42.48 32.43
C LYS A 842 -27.25 43.69 31.69
N TRP A 843 -25.93 43.82 31.58
CA TRP A 843 -25.27 44.99 31.00
C TRP A 843 -25.49 45.03 29.48
N PRO A 844 -25.51 46.23 28.87
CA PRO A 844 -25.57 46.35 27.42
C PRO A 844 -24.31 45.77 26.76
N VAL A 845 -24.49 45.10 25.61
CA VAL A 845 -23.37 44.74 24.73
C VAL A 845 -22.68 46.04 24.26
N PRO A 846 -21.35 46.18 24.38
CA PRO A 846 -20.63 47.38 23.96
C PRO A 846 -20.99 47.83 22.53
N GLY A 847 -21.29 49.11 22.37
CA GLY A 847 -21.79 49.69 21.11
C GLY A 847 -23.31 49.55 20.87
N SER A 848 -24.03 48.82 21.73
CA SER A 848 -25.47 48.55 21.60
C SER A 848 -26.26 48.95 22.86
N ALA A 849 -27.59 49.02 22.72
CA ALA A 849 -28.52 49.13 23.85
C ALA A 849 -29.09 47.76 24.28
N THR A 850 -28.80 46.68 23.54
CA THR A 850 -29.28 45.33 23.82
C THR A 850 -28.50 44.71 24.99
N PRO A 851 -29.16 44.15 26.03
CA PRO A 851 -28.48 43.42 27.09
C PRO A 851 -27.72 42.18 26.60
N ARG A 852 -26.58 41.85 27.22
CA ARG A 852 -25.76 40.66 26.90
C ARG A 852 -26.59 39.37 26.80
N VAL A 853 -27.45 39.09 27.79
CA VAL A 853 -28.36 37.92 27.74
C VAL A 853 -29.27 37.90 26.49
N THR A 854 -29.73 39.06 26.03
CA THR A 854 -30.68 39.17 24.90
C THR A 854 -29.97 38.95 23.57
N ALA A 855 -28.72 39.39 23.44
CA ALA A 855 -27.88 39.08 22.29
C ALA A 855 -27.52 37.57 22.26
N ILE A 856 -27.01 37.03 23.38
CA ILE A 856 -26.63 35.62 23.53
C ILE A 856 -27.80 34.67 23.26
N THR A 857 -28.97 34.88 23.89
CA THR A 857 -30.16 34.05 23.65
C THR A 857 -30.79 34.28 22.29
N GLY A 858 -30.60 35.46 21.68
CA GLY A 858 -30.96 35.74 20.30
C GLY A 858 -30.15 34.89 19.31
N ALA A 859 -28.83 34.97 19.39
CA ALA A 859 -27.89 34.20 18.58
C ALA A 859 -28.11 32.69 18.70
N ALA A 860 -28.20 32.18 19.93
CA ALA A 860 -28.47 30.76 20.19
C ALA A 860 -29.81 30.28 19.58
N ARG A 861 -30.84 31.14 19.55
CA ARG A 861 -32.15 30.82 18.95
C ARG A 861 -32.17 30.90 17.43
N VAL A 862 -31.32 31.72 16.81
CA VAL A 862 -31.13 31.74 15.35
C VAL A 862 -30.42 30.45 14.95
N ALA A 863 -29.20 30.25 15.45
CA ALA A 863 -28.38 29.13 15.01
C ALA A 863 -28.89 27.75 15.45
N LEU A 864 -29.73 27.62 16.51
CA LEU A 864 -30.49 26.38 16.75
C LEU A 864 -31.56 26.08 15.69
N ARG A 865 -32.19 27.11 15.09
CA ARG A 865 -33.18 26.91 14.02
C ARG A 865 -32.52 26.54 12.70
N ASP A 866 -31.32 27.06 12.47
CA ASP A 866 -30.52 26.78 11.28
C ASP A 866 -29.70 25.48 11.43
N SER A 867 -29.56 24.97 12.66
CA SER A 867 -28.88 23.70 12.95
C SER A 867 -29.64 22.49 12.42
N ARG A 868 -28.89 21.55 11.82
CA ARG A 868 -29.42 20.30 11.26
C ARG A 868 -29.29 19.14 12.24
N LEU A 869 -29.78 19.33 13.47
CA LEU A 869 -29.85 18.26 14.48
C LEU A 869 -30.87 17.20 14.06
N GLU A 870 -30.43 15.95 14.03
CA GLU A 870 -31.23 14.79 13.62
C GLU A 870 -31.85 14.05 14.81
N SER A 871 -32.73 13.08 14.55
CA SER A 871 -33.38 12.27 15.58
C SER A 871 -32.45 11.37 16.38
N GLY A 872 -31.20 11.16 15.91
CA GLY A 872 -30.15 10.44 16.63
C GLY A 872 -29.35 11.32 17.60
N ASP A 873 -29.30 12.63 17.38
CA ASP A 873 -28.59 13.59 18.24
C ASP A 873 -29.36 13.79 19.55
N GLU A 874 -28.71 14.21 20.64
CA GLU A 874 -29.34 14.68 21.88
C GLU A 874 -29.03 16.17 22.13
N LEU A 875 -30.01 16.91 22.65
CA LEU A 875 -29.88 18.33 22.99
C LEU A 875 -30.36 18.59 24.41
N GLY A 876 -29.60 19.36 25.20
CA GLY A 876 -29.93 19.79 26.56
C GLY A 876 -29.60 21.27 26.79
N LEU A 877 -30.22 21.86 27.82
CA LEU A 877 -30.01 23.26 28.21
C LEU A 877 -29.88 23.40 29.73
N TRP A 878 -28.77 23.99 30.15
CA TRP A 878 -28.49 24.49 31.49
C TRP A 878 -28.40 26.02 31.48
N ARG A 879 -28.53 26.60 32.68
CA ARG A 879 -28.22 28.00 32.98
C ARG A 879 -27.24 28.07 34.16
N PHE A 880 -26.42 29.12 34.27
CA PHE A 880 -25.48 29.24 35.39
C PHE A 880 -25.26 30.67 35.91
N ALA A 881 -24.97 30.77 37.20
CA ALA A 881 -24.58 31.94 38.01
C ALA A 881 -24.25 31.45 39.44
N GLN A 882 -23.46 32.17 40.24
CA GLN A 882 -22.97 31.65 41.53
C GLN A 882 -24.11 31.11 42.43
N ARG A 883 -23.98 29.86 42.89
CA ARG A 883 -24.90 29.14 43.80
C ARG A 883 -26.35 29.03 43.31
N LEU A 884 -26.60 29.09 42.00
CA LEU A 884 -27.94 29.14 41.40
C LEU A 884 -28.89 28.02 41.87
N ALA A 885 -28.37 26.81 42.09
CA ALA A 885 -29.10 25.66 42.61
C ALA A 885 -28.53 25.17 43.96
N GLY A 886 -28.51 26.04 44.96
CA GLY A 886 -28.06 25.72 46.32
C GLY A 886 -26.54 25.88 46.43
N PRO A 887 -25.75 24.80 46.60
CA PRO A 887 -24.29 24.87 46.52
C PRO A 887 -23.76 24.80 45.08
N LEU A 888 -24.63 24.61 44.07
CA LEU A 888 -24.24 24.46 42.66
C LEU A 888 -24.49 25.75 41.88
N ASP A 889 -23.53 26.13 41.04
CA ASP A 889 -23.57 27.36 40.22
C ASP A 889 -24.36 27.19 38.92
N TYR A 890 -24.74 25.97 38.58
CA TYR A 890 -25.55 25.64 37.40
C TYR A 890 -26.91 25.06 37.78
N GLN A 891 -27.85 25.13 36.84
CA GLN A 891 -29.15 24.47 36.94
C GLN A 891 -29.60 23.93 35.59
N GLU A 892 -30.05 22.68 35.56
CA GLU A 892 -30.73 22.10 34.39
C GLU A 892 -32.09 22.78 34.15
N VAL A 893 -32.29 23.29 32.93
CA VAL A 893 -33.54 23.93 32.47
C VAL A 893 -34.31 23.00 31.55
N VAL A 894 -33.61 22.32 30.64
CA VAL A 894 -34.15 21.26 29.78
C VAL A 894 -33.17 20.08 29.81
N LYS A 895 -33.60 18.94 30.36
CA LYS A 895 -32.77 17.73 30.39
C LYS A 895 -32.35 17.29 28.98
N LEU A 896 -31.07 16.92 28.85
CA LEU A 896 -30.48 16.27 27.68
C LEU A 896 -31.31 15.04 27.28
N ARG A 897 -31.83 15.04 26.05
CA ARG A 897 -32.68 14.00 25.43
C ARG A 897 -32.56 14.08 23.90
N PRO A 898 -32.96 13.03 23.16
CA PRO A 898 -33.00 13.04 21.70
C PRO A 898 -33.63 14.32 21.12
N ALA A 899 -32.95 14.92 20.14
CA ALA A 899 -33.18 16.26 19.59
C ALA A 899 -34.35 16.33 18.61
N THR A 900 -35.47 15.68 18.95
CA THR A 900 -36.72 15.75 18.19
C THR A 900 -37.26 17.19 18.11
N LEU A 901 -38.16 17.45 17.16
CA LEU A 901 -38.81 18.77 17.01
C LEU A 901 -39.43 19.28 18.33
N ASP A 902 -39.99 18.39 19.17
CA ASP A 902 -40.48 18.72 20.52
C ASP A 902 -39.35 19.15 21.46
N GLN A 903 -38.20 18.48 21.43
CA GLN A 903 -37.05 18.80 22.27
C GLN A 903 -36.39 20.11 21.84
N GLN A 904 -36.19 20.32 20.54
CA GLN A 904 -35.71 21.59 19.98
C GLN A 904 -36.68 22.73 20.36
N SER A 905 -37.98 22.52 20.23
CA SER A 905 -39.01 23.49 20.63
C SER A 905 -38.97 23.83 22.12
N ARG A 906 -38.75 22.83 23.00
CA ARG A 906 -38.56 23.05 24.45
C ARG A 906 -37.34 23.93 24.73
N VAL A 907 -36.20 23.67 24.08
CA VAL A 907 -34.97 24.46 24.26
C VAL A 907 -35.15 25.88 23.73
N LEU A 908 -35.74 26.05 22.54
CA LEU A 908 -36.03 27.38 21.97
C LEU A 908 -36.99 28.21 22.83
N ALA A 909 -37.98 27.58 23.48
CA ALA A 909 -38.90 28.26 24.42
C ALA A 909 -38.23 28.60 25.76
N ALA A 910 -37.36 27.72 26.27
CA ALA A 910 -36.57 28.01 27.47
C ALA A 910 -35.63 29.20 27.23
N LEU A 911 -34.95 29.27 26.08
CA LEU A 911 -34.07 30.40 25.71
C LEU A 911 -34.81 31.75 25.64
N THR A 912 -36.12 31.78 25.33
CA THR A 912 -36.90 33.03 25.40
C THR A 912 -37.25 33.51 26.80
N THR A 913 -37.01 32.69 27.84
CA THR A 913 -37.52 32.93 29.20
C THR A 913 -36.45 32.77 30.30
N LEU A 914 -35.17 32.64 29.95
CA LEU A 914 -34.07 32.58 30.92
C LEU A 914 -34.03 33.87 31.78
N PRO A 915 -34.27 33.78 33.10
CA PRO A 915 -34.26 34.95 33.97
C PRO A 915 -32.83 35.23 34.47
N VAL A 916 -32.38 36.46 34.28
CA VAL A 916 -31.09 36.96 34.78
C VAL A 916 -31.12 37.17 36.29
N THR A 917 -29.99 36.97 36.95
CA THR A 917 -29.84 37.06 38.41
C THR A 917 -29.03 38.30 38.82
N ASP A 918 -28.91 38.55 40.13
CA ASP A 918 -28.03 39.57 40.71
C ASP A 918 -26.86 38.87 41.43
N ARG A 919 -26.18 37.97 40.71
CA ARG A 919 -25.13 37.09 41.26
C ARG A 919 -23.92 37.02 40.35
N ASP A 920 -22.79 36.72 40.95
CA ASP A 920 -21.47 36.61 40.33
C ASP A 920 -21.38 35.43 39.33
N THR A 921 -20.40 35.43 38.44
CA THR A 921 -20.26 34.40 37.39
C THR A 921 -19.46 33.18 37.86
N GLY A 922 -20.11 32.02 37.97
CA GLY A 922 -19.52 30.71 38.33
C GLY A 922 -19.20 29.86 37.10
N LEU A 923 -18.32 30.35 36.23
CA LEU A 923 -18.02 29.76 34.91
C LEU A 923 -17.23 28.45 35.01
N TYR A 924 -16.12 28.42 35.75
CA TYR A 924 -15.18 27.30 35.76
C TYR A 924 -15.77 26.03 36.39
N ASP A 925 -16.52 26.17 37.49
CA ASP A 925 -17.22 25.05 38.13
C ASP A 925 -18.39 24.54 37.27
N THR A 926 -19.03 25.42 36.49
CA THR A 926 -20.04 25.04 35.48
C THR A 926 -19.42 24.23 34.34
N ILE A 927 -18.26 24.63 33.81
CA ILE A 927 -17.53 23.87 32.78
C ILE A 927 -17.20 22.46 33.30
N SER A 928 -16.58 22.39 34.49
CA SER A 928 -16.22 21.14 35.16
C SER A 928 -17.44 20.22 35.41
N ALA A 929 -18.58 20.80 35.82
CA ALA A 929 -19.82 20.05 36.03
C ALA A 929 -20.49 19.59 34.72
N GLY A 930 -20.44 20.41 33.66
CA GLY A 930 -21.00 20.10 32.34
C GLY A 930 -20.26 18.95 31.65
N VAL A 931 -18.93 18.99 31.68
CA VAL A 931 -18.06 17.88 31.23
C VAL A 931 -18.43 16.59 31.97
N ARG A 932 -18.45 16.64 33.30
CA ARG A 932 -18.84 15.48 34.15
C ARG A 932 -20.27 15.03 33.97
N ALA A 933 -21.18 15.82 33.39
CA ALA A 933 -22.56 15.40 33.13
C ALA A 933 -22.68 14.67 31.79
N LEU A 934 -22.05 15.20 30.74
CA LEU A 934 -21.96 14.54 29.45
C LEU A 934 -21.24 13.18 29.54
N ASP A 935 -20.12 13.15 30.26
CA ASP A 935 -19.29 11.97 30.51
C ASP A 935 -20.03 10.86 31.30
N ARG A 936 -20.67 11.20 32.43
CA ARG A 936 -21.42 10.18 33.23
C ARG A 936 -22.67 9.64 32.54
N ASP A 937 -23.33 10.43 31.69
CA ASP A 937 -24.46 9.97 30.89
C ASP A 937 -24.00 9.40 29.52
N ALA A 938 -22.69 9.25 29.26
CA ALA A 938 -22.17 8.58 28.06
C ALA A 938 -22.56 7.10 28.09
N ARG A 939 -23.20 6.63 27.01
CA ARG A 939 -23.77 5.27 26.96
C ARG A 939 -22.70 4.24 26.54
N PRO A 940 -22.35 3.26 27.39
CA PRO A 940 -21.49 2.16 26.95
C PRO A 940 -22.30 1.20 26.06
N GLY A 941 -21.73 0.76 24.93
CA GLY A 941 -22.29 -0.33 24.12
C GLY A 941 -23.24 0.06 22.99
N GLY A 942 -22.86 1.03 22.17
CA GLY A 942 -23.28 1.13 20.77
C GLY A 942 -22.05 1.09 19.86
N ASP A 943 -22.21 0.72 18.59
CA ASP A 943 -21.10 0.58 17.63
C ASP A 943 -20.26 1.87 17.51
N PHE A 944 -20.87 3.04 17.73
CA PHE A 944 -20.21 4.33 17.78
C PHE A 944 -20.56 5.08 19.08
N PRO A 945 -19.56 5.56 19.85
CA PRO A 945 -19.82 6.51 20.92
C PRO A 945 -20.28 7.86 20.32
N PRO A 946 -21.23 8.55 20.97
CA PRO A 946 -21.69 9.86 20.53
C PRO A 946 -20.64 10.95 20.81
N VAL A 947 -20.52 11.94 19.91
CA VAL A 947 -19.65 13.11 20.12
C VAL A 947 -20.31 14.02 21.16
N ASN A 948 -19.75 14.04 22.37
CA ASN A 948 -20.27 14.89 23.43
C ASN A 948 -19.67 16.31 23.33
N ARG A 949 -20.52 17.33 23.28
CA ARG A 949 -20.08 18.73 23.20
C ARG A 949 -20.80 19.61 24.21
N LEU A 950 -20.02 20.29 25.05
CA LEU A 950 -20.46 21.36 25.94
C LEU A 950 -20.24 22.70 25.24
N VAL A 951 -21.31 23.45 25.00
CA VAL A 951 -21.24 24.82 24.45
C VAL A 951 -21.66 25.80 25.52
N VAL A 952 -20.72 26.63 25.98
CA VAL A 952 -20.90 27.59 27.08
C VAL A 952 -20.94 29.01 26.52
N LEU A 953 -21.93 29.80 26.90
CA LEU A 953 -22.10 31.18 26.43
C LEU A 953 -22.10 32.13 27.61
N THR A 954 -21.18 33.10 27.60
CA THR A 954 -20.83 33.93 28.77
C THR A 954 -20.25 35.28 28.36
N ASP A 955 -19.99 36.15 29.33
CA ASP A 955 -19.05 37.28 29.21
C ASP A 955 -17.67 36.99 29.82
N GLY A 956 -17.31 35.72 29.99
CA GLY A 956 -15.92 35.21 30.04
C GLY A 956 -15.19 35.39 31.37
N GLU A 957 -15.58 36.39 32.15
CA GLU A 957 -15.05 36.64 33.50
C GLU A 957 -15.65 35.63 34.51
N ASN A 958 -14.84 35.16 35.47
CA ASN A 958 -15.25 34.23 36.53
C ASN A 958 -15.04 34.90 37.90
N ASP A 959 -16.10 35.48 38.43
CA ASP A 959 -16.08 36.24 39.68
C ASP A 959 -16.19 35.37 40.94
N ASP A 960 -16.45 34.06 40.82
CA ASP A 960 -16.52 33.19 42.00
C ASP A 960 -15.13 32.89 42.60
N ALA A 961 -14.73 33.71 43.58
CA ALA A 961 -13.50 33.54 44.36
C ALA A 961 -13.40 32.21 45.15
N GLY A 962 -14.43 31.35 45.12
CA GLY A 962 -14.41 30.00 45.70
C GLY A 962 -14.25 28.84 44.70
N SER A 963 -14.28 29.09 43.39
CA SER A 963 -14.34 28.04 42.35
C SER A 963 -12.98 27.37 42.06
N LEU A 964 -12.99 26.37 41.17
CA LEU A 964 -11.81 25.96 40.40
C LEU A 964 -11.15 27.17 39.71
N ARG A 965 -9.87 27.03 39.37
CA ARG A 965 -9.12 27.96 38.52
C ARG A 965 -9.11 27.46 37.07
N ALA A 966 -8.95 28.35 36.10
CA ALA A 966 -8.87 27.99 34.68
C ALA A 966 -7.79 26.93 34.37
N ASP A 967 -6.60 27.02 34.98
CA ASP A 967 -5.51 26.03 34.80
C ASP A 967 -5.84 24.62 35.32
N GLN A 968 -6.95 24.45 36.05
CA GLN A 968 -7.44 23.15 36.52
C GLN A 968 -8.49 22.53 35.59
N LEU A 969 -8.94 23.25 34.55
CA LEU A 969 -9.95 22.74 33.61
C LEU A 969 -9.38 21.74 32.61
N GLY A 970 -8.17 21.96 32.08
CA GLY A 970 -7.52 21.07 31.11
C GLY A 970 -7.54 19.59 31.56
N PRO A 971 -6.98 19.26 32.73
CA PRO A 971 -7.00 17.89 33.26
C PRO A 971 -8.39 17.30 33.55
N VAL A 972 -9.45 18.12 33.65
CA VAL A 972 -10.84 17.65 33.78
C VAL A 972 -11.46 17.38 32.41
N ILE A 973 -11.08 18.14 31.38
CA ILE A 973 -11.53 18.00 30.00
C ILE A 973 -10.81 16.81 29.33
N ASP A 974 -9.49 16.72 29.47
CA ASP A 974 -8.68 15.65 28.85
C ASP A 974 -9.11 14.25 29.31
N ALA A 975 -9.46 14.13 30.60
CA ALA A 975 -9.89 12.90 31.25
C ALA A 975 -11.32 12.44 30.89
N ALA A 976 -12.06 13.22 30.11
CA ALA A 976 -13.43 12.92 29.67
C ALA A 976 -13.52 12.95 28.13
N ASP A 977 -14.46 12.21 27.54
CA ASP A 977 -14.68 12.27 26.09
C ASP A 977 -15.68 13.39 25.73
N VAL A 978 -15.28 14.63 26.00
CA VAL A 978 -16.12 15.83 25.85
C VAL A 978 -15.33 16.99 25.22
N GLU A 979 -15.84 17.51 24.11
CA GLU A 979 -15.40 18.78 23.52
C GLU A 979 -16.04 19.96 24.28
N VAL A 980 -15.27 21.02 24.56
CA VAL A 980 -15.75 22.22 25.26
C VAL A 980 -15.51 23.45 24.40
N VAL A 981 -16.59 24.12 23.99
CA VAL A 981 -16.54 25.39 23.26
C VAL A 981 -17.14 26.50 24.12
N VAL A 982 -16.32 27.48 24.50
CA VAL A 982 -16.75 28.69 25.21
C VAL A 982 -16.88 29.83 24.20
N ILE A 983 -18.04 30.47 24.15
CA ILE A 983 -18.30 31.67 23.34
C ILE A 983 -18.36 32.87 24.30
N ALA A 984 -17.36 33.74 24.17
CA ALA A 984 -17.17 34.93 24.98
C ALA A 984 -17.76 36.16 24.24
N SER A 985 -18.81 36.76 24.79
CA SER A 985 -19.50 37.89 24.16
C SER A 985 -18.87 39.25 24.48
N VAL A 986 -18.95 40.18 23.52
CA VAL A 986 -18.27 41.50 23.50
C VAL A 986 -18.06 42.16 24.88
N GLY A 987 -16.80 42.50 25.14
CA GLY A 987 -16.32 43.03 26.42
C GLY A 987 -15.86 41.95 27.40
N ALA A 988 -16.00 40.68 27.04
CA ALA A 988 -15.17 39.57 27.51
C ALA A 988 -13.85 39.51 26.75
N ASN A 989 -12.89 38.73 27.24
CA ASN A 989 -11.79 38.16 26.45
C ASN A 989 -11.58 36.68 26.78
N CYS A 990 -10.87 35.95 25.92
CA CYS A 990 -10.46 34.57 26.13
C CYS A 990 -9.13 34.44 26.90
N ASP A 991 -8.43 35.55 27.21
CA ASP A 991 -7.13 35.54 27.91
C ASP A 991 -7.17 34.79 29.25
N ALA A 992 -8.24 34.94 30.02
CA ALA A 992 -8.43 34.23 31.30
C ALA A 992 -8.56 32.71 31.14
N LEU A 993 -8.93 32.24 29.94
CA LEU A 993 -9.06 30.84 29.54
C LEU A 993 -7.90 30.34 28.67
N ALA A 994 -6.96 31.20 28.25
CA ALA A 994 -5.80 30.81 27.45
C ALA A 994 -4.80 29.90 28.20
N VAL A 995 -4.93 29.80 29.52
CA VAL A 995 -4.20 28.84 30.38
C VAL A 995 -4.81 27.43 30.40
N VAL A 996 -5.93 27.20 29.72
CA VAL A 996 -6.55 25.87 29.57
C VAL A 996 -5.83 25.10 28.46
N HIS A 997 -4.79 24.36 28.84
CA HIS A 997 -4.07 23.48 27.91
C HIS A 997 -4.84 22.16 27.72
N SER A 998 -5.65 22.07 26.65
CA SER A 998 -6.34 20.86 26.19
C SER A 998 -6.74 21.01 24.72
N GLU A 999 -6.53 19.98 23.89
CA GLU A 999 -6.93 20.00 22.46
C GLU A 999 -8.46 19.94 22.27
N LYS A 1000 -9.18 19.44 23.29
CA LYS A 1000 -10.64 19.37 23.34
C LYS A 1000 -11.30 20.69 23.76
N PHE A 1001 -10.51 21.70 24.13
CA PHE A 1001 -11.00 23.00 24.59
C PHE A 1001 -10.82 24.08 23.52
N ARG A 1002 -11.84 24.93 23.34
CA ARG A 1002 -11.78 26.12 22.48
C ARG A 1002 -12.52 27.28 23.12
N CYS A 1003 -11.89 28.44 23.18
CA CYS A 1003 -12.56 29.71 23.48
C CYS A 1003 -12.66 30.54 22.20
N VAL A 1004 -13.80 31.19 21.98
CA VAL A 1004 -14.12 31.98 20.79
C VAL A 1004 -14.69 33.33 21.25
N GLU A 1005 -13.98 34.41 20.98
CA GLU A 1005 -14.51 35.77 21.12
C GLU A 1005 -15.46 36.07 19.95
N ALA A 1006 -16.57 36.76 20.23
CA ALA A 1006 -17.55 37.09 19.18
C ALA A 1006 -18.16 38.48 19.35
N GLY A 1007 -18.08 39.27 18.26
CA GLY A 1007 -18.82 40.51 18.02
C GLY A 1007 -20.34 40.33 18.13
N ALA A 1008 -21.06 41.42 18.37
CA ALA A 1008 -22.51 41.40 18.53
C ALA A 1008 -23.24 40.77 17.32
N ASP A 1009 -22.74 41.04 16.12
CA ASP A 1009 -23.24 40.52 14.85
C ASP A 1009 -22.65 39.13 14.49
N GLU A 1010 -21.57 38.72 15.15
CA GLU A 1010 -20.83 37.47 14.90
C GLU A 1010 -21.31 36.32 15.81
N LEU A 1011 -21.92 36.63 16.96
CA LEU A 1011 -22.41 35.65 17.95
C LEU A 1011 -23.25 34.52 17.33
N ALA A 1012 -24.06 34.81 16.31
CA ALA A 1012 -24.86 33.81 15.61
C ALA A 1012 -24.00 32.84 14.79
N ALA A 1013 -22.97 33.34 14.11
CA ALA A 1013 -22.01 32.51 13.35
C ALA A 1013 -21.12 31.69 14.30
N ALA A 1014 -20.61 32.31 15.37
CA ALA A 1014 -19.83 31.63 16.41
C ALA A 1014 -20.63 30.46 17.03
N PHE A 1015 -21.92 30.65 17.31
CA PHE A 1015 -22.78 29.58 17.82
C PHE A 1015 -23.10 28.51 16.76
N SER A 1016 -23.32 28.91 15.50
CA SER A 1016 -23.52 27.96 14.39
C SER A 1016 -22.32 27.03 14.19
N ASN A 1017 -21.10 27.57 14.36
CA ASN A 1017 -19.84 26.83 14.29
C ASN A 1017 -19.53 26.02 15.57
N ALA A 1018 -20.07 26.42 16.73
CA ALA A 1018 -19.92 25.69 17.99
C ALA A 1018 -20.89 24.50 18.10
N LEU A 1019 -22.10 24.63 17.56
CA LEU A 1019 -23.01 23.50 17.35
C LEU A 1019 -22.41 22.45 16.39
N PRO A 1020 -23.04 21.27 16.26
CA PRO A 1020 -22.70 20.28 15.22
C PRO A 1020 -22.89 20.81 13.80
N SER A 1021 -21.92 21.56 13.30
CA SER A 1021 -21.80 21.94 11.90
C SER A 1021 -21.41 20.71 11.07
N ARG A 1022 -22.41 19.89 10.68
CA ARG A 1022 -22.26 18.90 9.61
C ARG A 1022 -22.10 19.66 8.30
N ALA A 1023 -20.85 20.05 8.00
CA ALA A 1023 -20.51 21.29 7.29
C ALA A 1023 -20.90 21.33 5.81
N GLY A 1024 -20.72 22.51 5.20
CA GLY A 1024 -21.41 22.92 3.97
C GLY A 1024 -22.57 23.87 4.29
N GLN A 1025 -22.24 25.15 4.47
CA GLN A 1025 -23.16 26.29 4.39
C GLN A 1025 -23.69 26.46 2.94
N PRO A 1026 -24.78 27.21 2.71
CA PRO A 1026 -25.64 27.06 1.52
C PRO A 1026 -25.06 27.61 0.22
#